data_AF-A0A2E2BWL5-F1
#
_entry.id   AF-A0A2E2BWL5-F1
#
_cell.length_a   1.000
_cell.length_b   1.000
_cell.length_c   1.000
_cell.angle_alpha   90.00
_cell.angle_beta   90.00
_cell.angle_gamma   90.00
#
_symmetry.space_group_name_H-M   'P 1'
#
loop_
_entity.id
_entity.type
_entity.pdbx_description
1 polymer ?
#
loop_
_entity_poly.entity_id
_entity_poly.type
_entity_poly.pdbx_seq_one_letter_code
_entity_poly.pdbx_strand_id
1 'polypeptide(L)'
;MEVVLTSLLLGTIGGKIANIAMVALGLGLVIFFHELGHFAVAKWCDVKVERFSIGFGPIIYSFKYGETEYALSIIPFGGYVKMLGQDDVDPSQLSSEEIALDPRSYSAKPVYQRMGIISAGVIMNIITGMLFFAFAFRLGVASTPCIVGTAVPGMPAWESGIQPGDVIHKINGNETTSFMDIIRSAAFSDGDITMEGTHLNGEKFEVKVTPDQTGTRPQIGLLPAQSLQIPVFQDPNERITSKGTAAANAEPRFLPGDTIKTIDGETIENYAQLQRAYAAKSSETLKTGVVRNGTPDTEIVEIEVKNNPFRTLGLWMEIGPIESIQQGSPADRAGLKVGDKITHIDGQDVGKALNPLRLPNYFSGRAGETIPIVVNREQDGDQPTEVNLNVVPLDNPAWLEHPVFSNTPLAVGSLGIAFHLIPTVLKVEEGSPAAKAGIKPNALVKKIKIRYPENETEADWAPIPEVTYEFDDKNKNWANAFWEMQVRPGWPVELTFSQDGKIIEEKLQPWVNPKQKPEEQWSLPVRGIRLQSLREIQQADSMGQALGMGVQYTTNSAKDIYLTLRSLITGRVSPMELSGPVTIAKVAYEVAHDGYAQLLLFLGFLSVNLAVLNFLPIPVLDGGHMVFLCWEGITRKRPNEKVLTAATYVGMIFVLGLMIFVLYLDIFLRALS
;
A
#
# COMPACT_ATOMS: atom_id res chain seq x y z
N MET A 1 22.82 27.97 -27.14
CA MET A 1 22.77 27.22 -25.86
C MET A 1 21.92 27.97 -24.83
N GLU A 2 22.16 29.26 -24.58
CA GLU A 2 21.33 30.08 -23.67
C GLU A 2 19.85 30.16 -24.06
N VAL A 3 19.50 30.36 -25.34
CA VAL A 3 18.08 30.45 -25.77
C VAL A 3 17.30 29.15 -25.54
N VAL A 4 17.97 28.00 -25.66
CA VAL A 4 17.38 26.68 -25.42
C VAL A 4 17.24 26.43 -23.91
N LEU A 5 18.22 26.85 -23.12
CA LEU A 5 18.17 26.75 -21.66
C LEU A 5 17.06 27.64 -21.07
N THR A 6 16.91 28.86 -21.59
CA THR A 6 15.87 29.81 -21.17
C THR A 6 14.48 29.34 -21.59
N SER A 7 14.32 28.73 -22.78
CA SER A 7 13.03 28.17 -23.19
C SER A 7 12.64 26.90 -22.42
N LEU A 8 13.61 26.04 -22.07
CA LEU A 8 13.42 24.89 -21.18
C LEU A 8 13.07 25.33 -19.74
N LEU A 9 13.73 26.37 -19.22
CA LEU A 9 13.44 26.97 -17.91
C LEU A 9 12.06 27.65 -17.88
N LEU A 10 11.70 28.41 -18.91
CA LEU A 10 10.37 29.02 -19.02
C LEU A 10 9.26 27.97 -19.19
N GLY A 11 9.53 26.89 -19.92
CA GLY A 11 8.60 25.75 -20.08
C GLY A 11 8.39 24.99 -18.77
N THR A 12 9.46 24.74 -18.00
CA THR A 12 9.34 24.11 -16.67
C THR A 12 8.66 25.03 -15.66
N ILE A 13 9.00 26.32 -15.61
CA ILE A 13 8.33 27.28 -14.71
C ILE A 13 6.84 27.43 -15.08
N GLY A 14 6.52 27.51 -16.37
CA GLY A 14 5.14 27.56 -16.86
C GLY A 14 4.33 26.32 -16.48
N GLY A 15 4.91 25.13 -16.62
CA GLY A 15 4.27 23.87 -16.19
C GLY A 15 4.03 23.82 -14.67
N LYS A 16 5.00 24.27 -13.85
CA LYS A 16 4.84 24.34 -12.39
C LYS A 16 3.69 25.29 -11.98
N ILE A 17 3.66 26.48 -12.57
CA ILE A 17 2.60 27.48 -12.29
C ILE A 17 1.24 26.93 -12.73
N ALA A 18 1.16 26.28 -13.89
CA ALA A 18 -0.07 25.65 -14.36
C ALA A 18 -0.56 24.58 -13.38
N ASN A 19 0.31 23.69 -12.89
CA ASN A 19 -0.06 22.66 -11.92
C ASN A 19 -0.56 23.25 -10.60
N ILE A 20 0.13 24.26 -10.07
CA ILE A 20 -0.31 24.97 -8.85
C ILE A 20 -1.67 25.63 -9.08
N ALA A 21 -1.87 26.31 -10.21
CA ALA A 21 -3.14 26.94 -10.55
C ALA A 21 -4.27 25.91 -10.68
N MET A 22 -4.02 24.76 -11.33
CA MET A 22 -5.00 23.67 -11.46
C MET A 22 -5.39 23.10 -10.11
N VAL A 23 -4.43 22.85 -9.21
CA VAL A 23 -4.71 22.38 -7.85
C VAL A 23 -5.52 23.41 -7.08
N ALA A 24 -5.13 24.69 -7.14
CA ALA A 24 -5.84 25.76 -6.44
C ALA A 24 -7.27 25.93 -6.94
N LEU A 25 -7.47 25.90 -8.25
CA LEU A 25 -8.80 25.95 -8.87
C LEU A 25 -9.63 24.71 -8.51
N GLY A 26 -9.02 23.53 -8.52
CA GLY A 26 -9.69 22.27 -8.17
C GLY A 26 -10.18 22.25 -6.73
N LEU A 27 -9.31 22.61 -5.78
CA LEU A 27 -9.65 22.71 -4.36
C LEU A 27 -10.69 23.81 -4.11
N GLY A 28 -10.54 24.97 -4.76
CA GLY A 28 -11.52 26.05 -4.71
C GLY A 28 -12.89 25.61 -5.23
N LEU A 29 -12.92 24.78 -6.28
CA LEU A 29 -14.16 24.27 -6.86
C LEU A 29 -14.88 23.28 -5.94
N VAL A 30 -14.15 22.40 -5.22
CA VAL A 30 -14.74 21.51 -4.20
C VAL A 30 -15.49 22.34 -3.15
N ILE A 31 -14.84 23.36 -2.58
CA ILE A 31 -15.46 24.18 -1.53
C ILE A 31 -16.58 25.06 -2.11
N PHE A 32 -16.41 25.61 -3.30
CA PHE A 32 -17.46 26.37 -3.98
C PHE A 32 -18.76 25.57 -4.12
N PHE A 33 -18.67 24.30 -4.54
CA PHE A 33 -19.87 23.46 -4.69
C PHE A 33 -20.52 23.10 -3.35
N HIS A 34 -19.73 22.97 -2.28
CA HIS A 34 -20.24 22.84 -0.92
C HIS A 34 -21.10 24.06 -0.52
N GLU A 35 -20.52 25.26 -0.62
CA GLU A 35 -21.20 26.52 -0.30
C GLU A 35 -22.42 26.75 -1.20
N LEU A 36 -22.32 26.40 -2.48
CA LEU A 36 -23.43 26.48 -3.43
C LEU A 36 -24.62 25.62 -2.99
N GLY A 37 -24.37 24.48 -2.33
CA GLY A 37 -25.43 23.63 -1.76
C GLY A 37 -26.23 24.38 -0.70
N HIS A 38 -25.56 24.92 0.32
CA HIS A 38 -26.21 25.72 1.36
C HIS A 38 -26.96 26.90 0.76
N PHE A 39 -26.31 27.65 -0.15
CA PHE A 39 -26.92 28.79 -0.84
C PHE A 39 -28.20 28.41 -1.58
N ALA A 40 -28.15 27.38 -2.43
CA ALA A 40 -29.26 26.99 -3.28
C ALA A 40 -30.48 26.59 -2.46
N VAL A 41 -30.29 25.78 -1.41
CA VAL A 41 -31.40 25.32 -0.56
C VAL A 41 -31.88 26.43 0.38
N ALA A 42 -31.00 27.33 0.84
CA ALA A 42 -31.40 28.50 1.61
C ALA A 42 -32.31 29.42 0.81
N LYS A 43 -31.96 29.71 -0.44
CA LYS A 43 -32.81 30.50 -1.36
C LYS A 43 -34.13 29.79 -1.66
N TRP A 44 -34.11 28.47 -1.83
CA TRP A 44 -35.33 27.69 -2.03
C TRP A 44 -36.26 27.72 -0.81
N CYS A 45 -35.71 27.73 0.40
CA CYS A 45 -36.46 27.86 1.65
C CYS A 45 -36.82 29.32 2.01
N ASP A 46 -36.62 30.27 1.09
CA ASP A 46 -36.83 31.72 1.29
C ASP A 46 -36.07 32.26 2.53
N VAL A 47 -34.82 31.84 2.69
CA VAL A 47 -33.87 32.46 3.63
C VAL A 47 -33.13 33.58 2.90
N LYS A 48 -33.05 34.75 3.53
CA LYS A 48 -32.29 35.88 2.99
C LYS A 48 -30.80 35.56 3.10
N VAL A 49 -30.11 35.52 1.96
CA VAL A 49 -28.65 35.41 1.91
C VAL A 49 -28.07 36.79 1.64
N GLU A 50 -27.30 37.31 2.59
CA GLU A 50 -26.66 38.62 2.50
C GLU A 50 -25.49 38.59 1.53
N ARG A 51 -24.68 37.53 1.60
CA ARG A 51 -23.47 37.39 0.79
C ARG A 51 -23.20 35.93 0.43
N PHE A 52 -22.79 35.72 -0.82
CA PHE A 52 -22.17 34.50 -1.31
C PHE A 52 -20.75 34.85 -1.76
N SER A 53 -19.74 34.37 -1.03
CA SER A 53 -18.34 34.70 -1.31
C SER A 53 -17.57 33.49 -1.77
N ILE A 54 -16.80 33.65 -2.85
CA ILE A 54 -15.74 32.73 -3.23
C ILE A 54 -14.44 33.30 -2.66
N GLY A 55 -13.82 32.52 -1.79
CA GLY A 55 -12.60 32.88 -1.07
C GLY A 55 -12.81 33.71 0.20
N PHE A 56 -11.70 33.98 0.88
CA PHE A 56 -11.63 34.76 2.12
C PHE A 56 -10.78 36.03 1.98
N GLY A 57 -10.92 36.94 2.94
CA GLY A 57 -10.14 38.17 3.04
C GLY A 57 -10.73 39.34 2.24
N PRO A 58 -9.91 40.34 1.87
CA PRO A 58 -10.36 41.48 1.09
C PRO A 58 -11.02 41.08 -0.23
N ILE A 59 -12.16 41.70 -0.52
CA ILE A 59 -12.93 41.51 -1.74
C ILE A 59 -12.15 42.14 -2.90
N ILE A 60 -11.81 41.36 -3.92
CA ILE A 60 -11.24 41.84 -5.18
C ILE A 60 -12.35 42.44 -6.04
N TYR A 61 -13.48 41.73 -6.12
CA TYR A 61 -14.61 42.11 -6.94
C TYR A 61 -15.90 41.64 -6.29
N SER A 62 -16.91 42.51 -6.22
CA SER A 62 -18.27 42.09 -5.87
C SER A 62 -19.30 42.77 -6.76
N PHE A 63 -20.43 42.10 -6.92
CA PHE A 63 -21.62 42.66 -7.55
C PHE A 63 -22.86 42.21 -6.77
N LYS A 64 -23.90 43.04 -6.78
CA LYS A 64 -25.15 42.70 -6.14
C LYS A 64 -26.16 42.27 -7.19
N TYR A 65 -26.71 41.07 -7.04
CA TYR A 65 -27.81 40.59 -7.87
C TYR A 65 -28.99 40.19 -6.98
N GLY A 66 -30.10 40.93 -7.14
CA GLY A 66 -31.23 40.88 -6.21
C GLY A 66 -30.83 41.39 -4.83
N GLU A 67 -31.00 40.57 -3.81
CA GLU A 67 -30.68 40.89 -2.41
C GLU A 67 -29.30 40.42 -1.96
N THR A 68 -28.65 39.53 -2.73
CA THR A 68 -27.40 38.88 -2.36
C THR A 68 -26.21 39.58 -3.01
N GLU A 69 -25.19 39.84 -2.22
CA GLU A 69 -23.87 40.26 -2.70
C GLU A 69 -23.06 39.03 -3.11
N TYR A 70 -22.61 38.97 -4.36
CA TYR A 70 -21.69 37.96 -4.87
C TYR A 70 -20.28 38.53 -4.84
N ALA A 71 -19.39 37.91 -4.08
CA ALA A 71 -18.04 38.41 -3.85
C ALA A 71 -16.97 37.39 -4.29
N LEU A 72 -15.87 37.90 -4.85
CA LEU A 72 -14.64 37.18 -5.10
C LEU A 72 -13.54 37.81 -4.25
N SER A 73 -12.95 37.03 -3.36
CA SER A 73 -11.95 37.48 -2.40
C SER A 73 -10.54 37.02 -2.77
N ILE A 74 -9.51 37.67 -2.21
CA ILE A 74 -8.11 37.44 -2.60
C ILE A 74 -7.55 36.06 -2.29
N ILE A 75 -8.07 35.38 -1.27
CA ILE A 75 -7.66 34.01 -0.93
C ILE A 75 -8.66 33.07 -1.60
N PRO A 76 -8.32 32.40 -2.73
CA PRO A 76 -9.28 31.61 -3.51
C PRO A 76 -9.59 30.23 -2.90
N PHE A 77 -8.97 29.89 -1.77
CA PHE A 77 -9.12 28.60 -1.09
C PHE A 77 -10.26 28.67 -0.07
N GLY A 78 -11.49 28.57 -0.59
CA GLY A 78 -12.70 28.44 0.22
C GLY A 78 -13.82 29.37 -0.21
N GLY A 79 -14.73 29.64 0.69
CA GLY A 79 -15.90 30.50 0.47
C GLY A 79 -16.78 30.50 1.71
N TYR A 80 -17.83 31.31 1.68
CA TYR A 80 -18.86 31.26 2.73
C TYR A 80 -20.20 31.78 2.20
N VAL A 81 -21.28 31.26 2.77
CA VAL A 81 -22.64 31.77 2.59
C VAL A 81 -23.11 32.47 3.84
N LYS A 82 -23.21 33.80 3.81
CA LYS A 82 -23.73 34.58 4.94
C LYS A 82 -25.26 34.63 4.89
N MET A 83 -25.91 33.83 5.72
CA MET A 83 -27.37 33.77 5.85
C MET A 83 -27.86 34.72 6.94
N LEU A 84 -29.03 35.33 6.75
CA LEU A 84 -29.67 36.13 7.79
C LEU A 84 -30.00 35.21 8.98
N GLY A 85 -29.52 35.55 10.19
CA GLY A 85 -29.79 34.79 11.40
C GLY A 85 -28.94 33.54 11.62
N GLN A 86 -27.84 33.38 10.87
CA GLN A 86 -26.76 32.42 11.12
C GLN A 86 -25.44 33.11 10.77
N ASP A 87 -24.56 33.30 11.77
CA ASP A 87 -23.21 33.84 11.56
C ASP A 87 -22.17 32.78 11.94
N ASP A 88 -21.62 32.11 10.93
CA ASP A 88 -20.63 31.04 11.11
C ASP A 88 -19.22 31.57 11.42
N VAL A 89 -19.00 32.88 11.25
CA VAL A 89 -17.67 33.53 11.42
C VAL A 89 -17.46 34.03 12.84
N ASP A 90 -18.52 34.48 13.52
CA ASP A 90 -18.47 34.92 14.91
C ASP A 90 -19.60 34.26 15.75
N PRO A 91 -19.33 33.11 16.40
CA PRO A 91 -20.30 32.41 17.23
C PRO A 91 -20.79 33.22 18.46
N SER A 92 -20.12 34.34 18.77
CA SER A 92 -20.48 35.22 19.88
C SER A 92 -21.42 36.35 19.47
N GLN A 93 -21.52 36.65 18.17
CA GLN A 93 -22.50 37.57 17.60
C GLN A 93 -23.81 36.81 17.37
N LEU A 94 -24.53 36.55 18.47
CA LEU A 94 -25.92 36.12 18.39
C LEU A 94 -26.71 37.14 17.58
N SER A 95 -27.46 36.67 16.59
CA SER A 95 -28.43 37.51 15.89
C SER A 95 -29.30 38.21 16.92
N SER A 96 -29.44 39.54 16.85
CA SER A 96 -30.38 40.27 17.72
C SER A 96 -31.76 39.61 17.68
N GLU A 97 -32.54 39.70 18.76
CA GLU A 97 -33.90 39.10 18.82
C GLU A 97 -34.75 39.49 17.59
N GLU A 98 -34.56 40.71 17.08
CA GLU A 98 -35.17 41.22 15.86
C GLU A 98 -34.79 40.45 14.59
N ILE A 99 -33.52 40.07 14.43
CA ILE A 99 -33.04 39.24 13.31
C ILE A 99 -33.53 37.79 13.46
N ALA A 100 -33.65 37.28 14.69
CA ALA A 100 -34.19 35.94 14.94
C ALA A 100 -35.70 35.85 14.67
N LEU A 101 -36.43 36.98 14.72
CA LEU A 101 -37.87 37.09 14.45
C LEU A 101 -38.21 37.32 12.98
N ASP A 102 -37.26 37.71 12.13
CA ASP A 102 -37.49 37.86 10.69
C ASP A 102 -37.91 36.51 10.07
N PRO A 103 -39.08 36.39 9.41
CA PRO A 103 -39.53 35.14 8.78
C PRO A 103 -38.57 34.57 7.72
N ARG A 104 -37.69 35.41 7.17
CA ARG A 104 -36.64 35.05 6.19
C ARG A 104 -35.28 34.81 6.86
N SER A 105 -35.23 34.83 8.19
CA SER A 105 -34.10 34.39 9.00
C SER A 105 -33.99 32.87 9.00
N TYR A 106 -32.77 32.34 8.91
CA TYR A 106 -32.48 30.91 9.06
C TYR A 106 -33.06 30.38 10.36
N SER A 107 -32.80 31.07 11.47
CA SER A 107 -33.25 30.69 12.81
C SER A 107 -34.78 30.70 12.98
N ALA A 108 -35.52 31.39 12.12
CA ALA A 108 -36.99 31.40 12.13
C ALA A 108 -37.61 30.22 11.35
N LYS A 109 -36.85 29.55 10.48
CA LYS A 109 -37.37 28.46 9.64
C LYS A 109 -37.66 27.18 10.45
N PRO A 110 -38.67 26.39 10.05
CA PRO A 110 -38.91 25.06 10.60
C PRO A 110 -37.65 24.18 10.56
N VAL A 111 -37.53 23.29 11.55
CA VAL A 111 -36.37 22.41 11.73
C VAL A 111 -36.00 21.66 10.44
N TYR A 112 -36.99 21.09 9.73
CA TYR A 112 -36.72 20.33 8.49
C TYR A 112 -36.12 21.19 7.37
N GLN A 113 -36.46 22.50 7.28
CA GLN A 113 -35.88 23.41 6.29
C GLN A 113 -34.43 23.70 6.65
N ARG A 114 -34.15 23.98 7.93
CA ARG A 114 -32.78 24.17 8.44
C ARG A 114 -31.91 22.92 8.22
N MET A 115 -32.45 21.74 8.52
CA MET A 115 -31.78 20.45 8.24
C MET A 115 -31.49 20.28 6.74
N GLY A 116 -32.44 20.64 5.88
CA GLY A 116 -32.26 20.62 4.43
C GLY A 116 -31.12 21.54 3.97
N ILE A 117 -31.06 22.77 4.49
CA ILE A 117 -29.99 23.74 4.18
C ILE A 117 -28.62 23.20 4.58
N ILE A 118 -28.46 22.72 5.82
CA ILE A 118 -27.17 22.18 6.30
C ILE A 118 -26.78 20.91 5.53
N SER A 119 -27.73 20.01 5.27
CA SER A 119 -27.42 18.78 4.52
C SER A 119 -27.01 19.06 3.07
N ALA A 120 -27.43 20.19 2.51
CA ALA A 120 -27.19 20.52 1.11
C ALA A 120 -25.70 20.62 0.77
N GLY A 121 -24.88 21.20 1.66
CA GLY A 121 -23.43 21.27 1.46
C GLY A 121 -22.77 19.90 1.41
N VAL A 122 -23.12 19.01 2.36
CA VAL A 122 -22.63 17.63 2.41
C VAL A 122 -23.07 16.84 1.17
N ILE A 123 -24.35 16.94 0.80
CA ILE A 123 -24.90 16.25 -0.38
C ILE A 123 -24.23 16.75 -1.66
N MET A 124 -24.01 18.06 -1.79
CA MET A 124 -23.33 18.63 -2.97
C MET A 124 -21.88 18.19 -3.10
N ASN A 125 -21.17 17.95 -2.00
CA ASN A 125 -19.84 17.35 -2.05
C ASN A 125 -19.88 15.89 -2.52
N ILE A 126 -20.85 15.09 -2.08
CA ILE A 126 -21.01 13.72 -2.59
C ILE A 126 -21.30 13.72 -4.10
N ILE A 127 -22.18 14.62 -4.57
CA ILE A 127 -22.51 14.77 -6.00
C ILE A 127 -21.28 15.25 -6.78
N THR A 128 -20.59 16.27 -6.31
CA THR A 128 -19.38 16.81 -6.95
C THR A 128 -18.30 15.74 -7.07
N GLY A 129 -18.06 14.98 -5.99
CA GLY A 129 -17.11 13.88 -6.02
C GLY A 129 -17.48 12.78 -7.04
N MET A 130 -18.75 12.39 -7.07
CA MET A 130 -19.28 11.44 -8.05
C MET A 130 -19.08 11.92 -9.49
N LEU A 131 -19.34 13.20 -9.75
CA LEU A 131 -19.15 13.79 -11.08
C LEU A 131 -17.67 13.85 -11.47
N PHE A 132 -16.79 14.23 -10.55
CA PHE A 132 -15.35 14.20 -10.79
C PHE A 132 -14.84 12.80 -11.13
N PHE A 133 -15.27 11.78 -10.40
CA PHE A 133 -14.95 10.40 -10.73
C PHE A 133 -15.48 10.01 -12.12
N ALA A 134 -16.74 10.33 -12.43
CA ALA A 134 -17.31 10.04 -13.74
C ALA A 134 -16.52 10.70 -14.88
N PHE A 135 -16.16 11.98 -14.75
CA PHE A 135 -15.34 12.66 -15.73
C PHE A 135 -13.91 12.10 -15.81
N ALA A 136 -13.32 11.71 -14.69
CA ALA A 136 -12.02 11.04 -14.68
C ALA A 136 -12.05 9.74 -15.49
N PHE A 137 -13.04 8.86 -15.26
CA PHE A 137 -13.18 7.62 -16.03
C PHE A 137 -13.52 7.87 -17.49
N ARG A 138 -14.16 8.98 -17.84
CA ARG A 138 -14.35 9.34 -19.25
C ARG A 138 -13.04 9.69 -19.96
N LEU A 139 -12.09 10.29 -19.23
CA LEU A 139 -10.75 10.63 -19.72
C LEU A 139 -9.78 9.44 -19.71
N GLY A 140 -10.05 8.43 -18.89
CA GLY A 140 -9.20 7.26 -18.70
C GLY A 140 -8.34 7.41 -17.44
N VAL A 141 -8.45 6.44 -16.54
CA VAL A 141 -7.80 6.41 -15.23
C VAL A 141 -6.81 5.27 -15.19
N ALA A 142 -5.55 5.57 -14.86
CA ALA A 142 -4.58 4.52 -14.55
C ALA A 142 -4.95 3.84 -13.22
N SER A 143 -5.15 2.53 -13.25
CA SER A 143 -5.59 1.72 -12.11
C SER A 143 -4.74 0.47 -11.97
N THR A 144 -4.63 -0.08 -10.77
CA THR A 144 -3.99 -1.39 -10.57
C THR A 144 -5.00 -2.50 -10.82
N PRO A 145 -4.76 -3.40 -11.81
CA PRO A 145 -5.68 -4.48 -12.15
C PRO A 145 -5.66 -5.58 -11.07
N CYS A 146 -6.66 -6.46 -11.11
CA CYS A 146 -6.86 -7.55 -10.15
C CYS A 146 -5.93 -8.76 -10.39
N ILE A 147 -4.66 -8.51 -10.72
CA ILE A 147 -3.66 -9.54 -11.01
C ILE A 147 -2.74 -9.71 -9.80
N VAL A 148 -2.62 -10.95 -9.33
CA VAL A 148 -1.79 -11.32 -8.18
C VAL A 148 -0.32 -11.29 -8.58
N GLY A 149 0.46 -10.41 -7.95
CA GLY A 149 1.93 -10.40 -8.06
C GLY A 149 2.61 -11.27 -7.01
N THR A 150 2.02 -11.35 -5.83
CA THR A 150 2.52 -12.20 -4.74
C THR A 150 1.37 -12.61 -3.84
N ALA A 151 1.31 -13.90 -3.52
CA ALA A 151 0.55 -14.42 -2.39
C ALA A 151 1.53 -14.63 -1.23
N VAL A 152 1.31 -13.94 -0.10
CA VAL A 152 2.24 -13.91 1.03
C VAL A 152 2.17 -15.26 1.77
N PRO A 153 3.30 -15.99 1.92
CA PRO A 153 3.32 -17.25 2.65
C PRO A 153 2.73 -17.15 4.06
N GLY A 154 1.92 -18.14 4.45
CA GLY A 154 1.22 -18.17 5.73
C GLY A 154 0.05 -17.20 5.88
N MET A 155 -0.35 -16.51 4.80
CA MET A 155 -1.57 -15.71 4.78
C MET A 155 -2.73 -16.47 4.11
N PRO A 156 -3.99 -16.13 4.41
CA PRO A 156 -5.14 -16.92 3.97
C PRO A 156 -5.27 -17.15 2.46
N ALA A 157 -4.90 -16.17 1.62
CA ALA A 157 -4.96 -16.35 0.17
C ALA A 157 -3.93 -17.39 -0.32
N TRP A 158 -2.72 -17.37 0.23
CA TRP A 158 -1.68 -18.34 -0.09
C TRP A 158 -2.10 -19.75 0.35
N GLU A 159 -2.66 -19.89 1.57
CA GLU A 159 -3.20 -21.17 2.08
C GLU A 159 -4.33 -21.74 1.21
N SER A 160 -5.11 -20.87 0.58
CA SER A 160 -6.19 -21.26 -0.33
C SER A 160 -5.70 -21.66 -1.72
N GLY A 161 -4.38 -21.63 -1.97
CA GLY A 161 -3.77 -22.03 -3.23
C GLY A 161 -3.72 -20.93 -4.31
N ILE A 162 -3.97 -19.66 -3.95
CA ILE A 162 -3.80 -18.53 -4.87
C ILE A 162 -2.32 -18.33 -5.18
N GLN A 163 -1.98 -18.13 -6.46
CA GLN A 163 -0.60 -18.08 -6.97
C GLN A 163 -0.29 -16.74 -7.66
N PRO A 164 1.00 -16.35 -7.74
CA PRO A 164 1.46 -15.29 -8.63
C PRO A 164 1.00 -15.54 -10.09
N GLY A 165 0.38 -14.53 -10.69
CA GLY A 165 -0.19 -14.58 -12.04
C GLY A 165 -1.70 -14.84 -12.09
N ASP A 166 -2.33 -15.20 -10.98
CA ASP A 166 -3.78 -15.37 -10.91
C ASP A 166 -4.49 -14.03 -11.14
N VAL A 167 -5.60 -14.07 -11.88
CA VAL A 167 -6.49 -12.93 -12.10
C VAL A 167 -7.76 -13.15 -11.30
N ILE A 168 -8.06 -12.24 -10.39
CA ILE A 168 -9.30 -12.26 -9.60
C ILE A 168 -10.38 -11.50 -10.39
N HIS A 169 -11.50 -12.17 -10.64
CA HIS A 169 -12.63 -11.60 -11.38
C HIS A 169 -13.74 -11.15 -10.44
N LYS A 170 -14.04 -11.93 -9.40
CA LYS A 170 -15.13 -11.65 -8.46
C LYS A 170 -14.78 -11.96 -7.02
N ILE A 171 -15.41 -11.21 -6.11
CA ILE A 171 -15.45 -11.51 -4.68
C ILE A 171 -16.88 -11.40 -4.16
N ASN A 172 -17.37 -12.47 -3.52
CA ASN A 172 -18.74 -12.57 -3.01
C ASN A 172 -19.80 -12.25 -4.09
N GLY A 173 -19.56 -12.72 -5.31
CA GLY A 173 -20.42 -12.48 -6.48
C GLY A 173 -20.33 -11.08 -7.10
N ASN A 174 -19.55 -10.16 -6.51
CA ASN A 174 -19.34 -8.82 -7.06
C ASN A 174 -18.10 -8.80 -7.96
N GLU A 175 -18.22 -8.18 -9.14
CA GLU A 175 -17.08 -7.96 -10.05
C GLU A 175 -16.00 -7.10 -9.37
N THR A 176 -14.74 -7.47 -9.57
CA THR A 176 -13.58 -6.69 -9.15
C THR A 176 -12.95 -6.02 -10.35
N THR A 177 -12.88 -4.69 -10.33
CA THR A 177 -12.28 -3.90 -11.42
C THR A 177 -10.92 -3.33 -11.04
N SER A 178 -10.60 -3.26 -9.75
CA SER A 178 -9.28 -2.85 -9.27
C SER A 178 -8.81 -3.72 -8.12
N PHE A 179 -7.50 -3.86 -7.97
CA PHE A 179 -6.88 -4.55 -6.84
C PHE A 179 -7.36 -4.01 -5.47
N MET A 180 -7.73 -2.73 -5.40
CA MET A 180 -8.32 -2.15 -4.18
C MET A 180 -9.68 -2.75 -3.81
N ASP A 181 -10.43 -3.32 -4.76
CA ASP A 181 -11.66 -4.06 -4.50
C ASP A 181 -11.39 -5.34 -3.71
N ILE A 182 -10.27 -6.01 -3.99
CA ILE A 182 -9.82 -7.19 -3.24
C ILE A 182 -9.53 -6.82 -1.80
N ILE A 183 -8.72 -5.77 -1.61
CA ILE A 183 -8.35 -5.25 -0.29
C ILE A 183 -9.58 -4.82 0.51
N ARG A 184 -10.50 -4.06 -0.12
CA ARG A 184 -11.74 -3.62 0.53
C ARG A 184 -12.65 -4.79 0.89
N SER A 185 -12.80 -5.77 0.01
CA SER A 185 -13.65 -6.93 0.27
C SER A 185 -13.17 -7.74 1.47
N ALA A 186 -11.84 -7.94 1.59
CA ALA A 186 -11.26 -8.56 2.78
C ALA A 186 -11.48 -7.70 4.04
N ALA A 187 -11.20 -6.40 3.97
CA ALA A 187 -11.26 -5.50 5.13
C ALA A 187 -12.67 -5.31 5.72
N PHE A 188 -13.72 -5.46 4.91
CA PHE A 188 -15.11 -5.38 5.36
C PHE A 188 -15.74 -6.74 5.70
N SER A 189 -14.99 -7.84 5.54
CA SER A 189 -15.53 -9.16 5.84
C SER A 189 -15.45 -9.49 7.33
N ASP A 190 -16.58 -9.87 7.90
CA ASP A 190 -16.67 -10.45 9.26
C ASP A 190 -16.52 -11.99 9.25
N GLY A 191 -16.27 -12.59 8.09
CA GLY A 191 -16.07 -14.03 7.90
C GLY A 191 -15.47 -14.36 6.54
N ASP A 192 -15.80 -15.52 6.01
CA ASP A 192 -15.26 -16.02 4.75
C ASP A 192 -15.66 -15.13 3.55
N ILE A 193 -14.72 -14.92 2.63
CA ILE A 193 -14.98 -14.38 1.31
C ILE A 193 -14.83 -15.48 0.26
N THR A 194 -15.69 -15.48 -0.75
CA THR A 194 -15.56 -16.37 -1.92
C THR A 194 -14.91 -15.60 -3.05
N MET A 195 -13.76 -16.08 -3.51
CA MET A 195 -12.99 -15.48 -4.60
C MET A 195 -13.09 -16.36 -5.83
N GLU A 196 -13.44 -15.76 -6.97
CA GLU A 196 -13.48 -16.44 -8.27
C GLU A 196 -12.43 -15.81 -9.19
N GLY A 197 -11.65 -16.64 -9.86
CA GLY A 197 -10.52 -16.19 -10.66
C GLY A 197 -10.09 -17.17 -11.75
N THR A 198 -8.99 -16.83 -12.41
CA THR A 198 -8.31 -17.70 -13.38
C THR A 198 -6.83 -17.76 -13.07
N HIS A 199 -6.28 -18.98 -13.08
CA HIS A 199 -4.85 -19.22 -12.99
C HIS A 199 -4.11 -18.80 -14.26
N LEU A 200 -2.78 -18.72 -14.19
CA LEU A 200 -1.93 -18.37 -15.34
C LEU A 200 -2.11 -19.33 -16.54
N ASN A 201 -2.49 -20.58 -16.30
CA ASN A 201 -2.78 -21.58 -17.34
C ASN A 201 -4.19 -21.45 -17.95
N GLY A 202 -5.00 -20.50 -17.48
CA GLY A 202 -6.40 -20.26 -17.90
C GLY A 202 -7.45 -21.09 -17.15
N GLU A 203 -7.05 -21.97 -16.24
CA GLU A 203 -7.98 -22.74 -15.40
C GLU A 203 -8.74 -21.81 -14.46
N LYS A 204 -10.06 -21.99 -14.35
CA LYS A 204 -10.90 -21.23 -13.43
C LYS A 204 -10.84 -21.84 -12.04
N PHE A 205 -10.83 -20.98 -11.02
CA PHE A 205 -10.95 -21.41 -9.64
C PHE A 205 -12.03 -20.62 -8.90
N GLU A 206 -12.58 -21.26 -7.88
CA GLU A 206 -13.42 -20.65 -6.86
C GLU A 206 -12.89 -21.14 -5.50
N VAL A 207 -12.47 -20.21 -4.66
CA VAL A 207 -11.88 -20.53 -3.36
C VAL A 207 -12.53 -19.70 -2.26
N LYS A 208 -12.69 -20.32 -1.10
CA LYS A 208 -13.18 -19.65 0.10
C LYS A 208 -12.01 -19.28 0.99
N VAL A 209 -11.85 -17.99 1.28
CA VAL A 209 -10.72 -17.45 2.01
C VAL A 209 -11.26 -16.76 3.26
N THR A 210 -10.72 -17.11 4.43
CA THR A 210 -11.06 -16.42 5.69
C THR A 210 -10.03 -15.32 5.95
N PRO A 211 -10.38 -14.03 5.87
CA PRO A 211 -9.40 -12.97 6.12
C PRO A 211 -8.81 -13.06 7.52
N ASP A 212 -7.49 -12.90 7.61
CA ASP A 212 -6.78 -12.74 8.86
C ASP A 212 -7.26 -11.45 9.52
N GLN A 213 -7.78 -11.56 10.73
CA GLN A 213 -8.36 -10.44 11.47
C GLN A 213 -7.32 -9.66 12.27
N THR A 214 -6.05 -10.11 12.24
CA THR A 214 -4.94 -9.43 12.91
C THR A 214 -4.38 -8.28 12.09
N GLY A 215 -3.62 -7.39 12.73
CA GLY A 215 -3.04 -6.21 12.08
C GLY A 215 -3.96 -4.98 12.03
N THR A 216 -3.70 -4.08 11.07
CA THR A 216 -4.35 -2.76 11.00
C THR A 216 -5.79 -2.81 10.45
N ARG A 217 -6.08 -3.87 9.67
CA ARG A 217 -7.38 -4.21 9.09
C ARG A 217 -7.38 -5.69 8.68
N PRO A 218 -8.56 -6.33 8.54
CA PRO A 218 -8.62 -7.68 8.02
C PRO A 218 -7.99 -7.79 6.62
N GLN A 219 -7.25 -8.86 6.37
CA GLN A 219 -6.45 -9.01 5.15
C GLN A 219 -6.25 -10.46 4.74
N ILE A 220 -5.95 -10.69 3.46
CA ILE A 220 -5.75 -12.03 2.89
C ILE A 220 -4.32 -12.27 2.38
N GLY A 221 -3.45 -11.25 2.42
CA GLY A 221 -2.04 -11.39 2.02
C GLY A 221 -1.79 -11.45 0.52
N LEU A 222 -2.49 -10.64 -0.28
CA LEU A 222 -2.22 -10.49 -1.72
C LEU A 222 -1.56 -9.14 -2.01
N LEU A 223 -0.57 -9.15 -2.90
CA LEU A 223 0.09 -7.96 -3.43
C LEU A 223 -0.04 -7.90 -4.96
N PRO A 224 -0.17 -6.71 -5.56
CA PRO A 224 -0.43 -6.56 -6.98
C PRO A 224 0.79 -6.90 -7.84
N ALA A 225 0.55 -7.32 -9.08
CA ALA A 225 1.60 -7.59 -10.06
C ALA A 225 2.39 -6.33 -10.45
N GLN A 226 3.67 -6.53 -10.79
CA GLN A 226 4.48 -5.54 -11.47
C GLN A 226 4.24 -5.62 -12.99
N SER A 227 4.63 -4.57 -13.71
CA SER A 227 4.72 -4.62 -15.18
C SER A 227 6.08 -5.20 -15.62
N LEU A 228 6.28 -5.33 -16.92
CA LEU A 228 7.57 -5.70 -17.52
C LEU A 228 8.47 -4.50 -17.84
N GLN A 229 8.02 -3.28 -17.51
CA GLN A 229 8.75 -2.05 -17.82
C GLN A 229 9.55 -1.56 -16.62
N ILE A 230 10.76 -1.11 -16.92
CA ILE A 230 11.66 -0.45 -15.98
C ILE A 230 11.16 0.99 -15.78
N PRO A 231 11.01 1.46 -14.52
CA PRO A 231 10.52 2.81 -14.25
C PRO A 231 11.44 3.89 -14.85
N VAL A 232 10.83 5.02 -15.22
CA VAL A 232 11.54 6.26 -15.54
C VAL A 232 11.48 7.14 -14.31
N PHE A 233 12.59 7.24 -13.58
CA PHE A 233 12.66 8.07 -12.38
C PHE A 233 12.84 9.55 -12.74
N GLN A 234 12.17 10.42 -11.98
CA GLN A 234 12.37 11.87 -12.09
C GLN A 234 13.63 12.32 -11.35
N ASP A 235 13.95 11.67 -10.23
CA ASP A 235 15.18 11.91 -9.47
C ASP A 235 16.36 11.23 -10.20
N PRO A 236 17.40 12.00 -10.62
CA PRO A 236 18.58 11.42 -11.25
C PRO A 236 19.39 10.49 -10.33
N ASN A 237 19.17 10.51 -9.01
CA ASN A 237 19.83 9.62 -8.05
C ASN A 237 19.16 8.25 -7.96
N GLU A 238 17.89 8.12 -8.37
CA GLU A 238 17.18 6.85 -8.33
C GLU A 238 17.72 5.89 -9.40
N ARG A 239 18.03 4.67 -8.96
CA ARG A 239 18.66 3.65 -9.82
C ARG A 239 17.65 2.58 -10.23
N ILE A 240 17.65 2.26 -11.52
CA ILE A 240 16.87 1.16 -12.10
C ILE A 240 17.41 -0.23 -11.73
N THR A 241 18.67 -0.28 -11.29
CA THR A 241 19.34 -1.49 -10.82
C THR A 241 20.03 -1.22 -9.48
N SER A 242 20.04 -2.22 -8.60
CA SER A 242 20.74 -2.10 -7.31
C SER A 242 22.23 -2.35 -7.51
N LYS A 243 23.09 -1.44 -7.01
CA LYS A 243 24.55 -1.59 -7.03
C LYS A 243 24.95 -2.95 -6.48
N GLY A 244 25.90 -3.64 -7.11
CA GLY A 244 26.38 -4.96 -6.68
C GLY A 244 25.50 -6.15 -7.11
N THR A 245 24.41 -5.93 -7.86
CA THR A 245 23.62 -7.00 -8.49
C THR A 245 24.10 -7.31 -9.91
N ALA A 246 23.64 -8.44 -10.47
CA ALA A 246 24.00 -8.85 -11.83
C ALA A 246 23.54 -7.84 -12.89
N ALA A 247 22.31 -7.33 -12.79
CA ALA A 247 21.78 -6.35 -13.74
C ALA A 247 22.53 -5.01 -13.71
N ALA A 248 23.07 -4.60 -12.56
CA ALA A 248 23.88 -3.39 -12.46
C ALA A 248 25.22 -3.48 -13.19
N ASN A 249 25.72 -4.70 -13.43
CA ASN A 249 26.98 -4.97 -14.12
C ASN A 249 26.77 -5.52 -15.54
N ALA A 250 25.54 -5.54 -16.04
CA ALA A 250 25.22 -6.10 -17.35
C ALA A 250 25.66 -5.15 -18.48
N GLU A 251 26.18 -5.73 -19.55
CA GLU A 251 26.55 -5.02 -20.77
C GLU A 251 25.90 -5.70 -21.99
N PRO A 252 25.15 -4.98 -22.84
CA PRO A 252 24.75 -3.58 -22.70
C PRO A 252 23.90 -3.30 -21.46
N ARG A 253 23.95 -2.08 -20.91
CA ARG A 253 23.16 -1.72 -19.72
C ARG A 253 21.66 -1.67 -20.01
N PHE A 254 20.86 -1.96 -18.99
CA PHE A 254 19.45 -1.56 -18.93
C PHE A 254 19.32 -0.05 -18.91
N LEU A 255 18.25 0.49 -19.47
CA LEU A 255 17.92 1.91 -19.51
C LEU A 255 16.53 2.17 -18.91
N PRO A 256 16.29 3.35 -18.33
CA PRO A 256 14.96 3.73 -17.86
C PRO A 256 13.91 3.67 -18.98
N GLY A 257 12.76 3.06 -18.70
CA GLY A 257 11.66 2.89 -19.66
C GLY A 257 11.78 1.65 -20.56
N ASP A 258 12.88 0.89 -20.51
CA ASP A 258 13.00 -0.39 -21.20
C ASP A 258 11.87 -1.34 -20.79
N THR A 259 11.36 -2.12 -21.76
CA THR A 259 10.38 -3.17 -21.50
C THR A 259 10.99 -4.53 -21.79
N ILE A 260 10.98 -5.42 -20.81
CA ILE A 260 11.42 -6.81 -20.98
C ILE A 260 10.40 -7.54 -21.86
N LYS A 261 10.86 -8.18 -22.93
CA LYS A 261 10.03 -8.92 -23.88
C LYS A 261 10.42 -10.38 -23.99
N THR A 262 11.69 -10.72 -23.78
CA THR A 262 12.15 -12.11 -23.88
C THR A 262 13.20 -12.49 -22.84
N ILE A 263 13.25 -13.77 -22.47
CA ILE A 263 14.34 -14.40 -21.71
C ILE A 263 14.84 -15.60 -22.50
N ASP A 264 16.12 -15.60 -22.89
CA ASP A 264 16.74 -16.60 -23.75
C ASP A 264 15.95 -16.87 -25.05
N GLY A 265 15.34 -15.82 -25.61
CA GLY A 265 14.51 -15.90 -26.81
C GLY A 265 13.05 -16.32 -26.57
N GLU A 266 12.69 -16.79 -25.38
CA GLU A 266 11.29 -17.09 -25.02
C GLU A 266 10.54 -15.80 -24.71
N THR A 267 9.33 -15.65 -25.27
CA THR A 267 8.48 -14.47 -25.07
C THR A 267 7.93 -14.40 -23.64
N ILE A 268 8.02 -13.21 -23.04
CA ILE A 268 7.46 -12.88 -21.73
C ILE A 268 6.37 -11.84 -21.92
N GLU A 269 5.15 -12.20 -21.57
CA GLU A 269 3.94 -11.38 -21.71
C GLU A 269 3.55 -10.70 -20.40
N ASN A 270 3.86 -11.33 -19.27
CA ASN A 270 3.51 -10.82 -17.95
C ASN A 270 4.58 -11.12 -16.91
N TYR A 271 4.45 -10.45 -15.75
CA TYR A 271 5.42 -10.52 -14.67
C TYR A 271 5.53 -11.92 -14.04
N ALA A 272 4.46 -12.69 -13.96
CA ALA A 272 4.51 -14.05 -13.42
C ALA A 272 5.37 -14.97 -14.30
N GLN A 273 5.28 -14.84 -15.63
CA GLN A 273 6.16 -15.54 -16.56
C GLN A 273 7.62 -15.11 -16.37
N LEU A 274 7.90 -13.80 -16.19
CA LEU A 274 9.24 -13.31 -15.91
C LEU A 274 9.83 -13.92 -14.63
N GLN A 275 9.05 -13.92 -13.54
CA GLN A 275 9.48 -14.48 -12.27
C GLN A 275 9.83 -15.97 -12.41
N ARG A 276 8.98 -16.75 -13.11
CA ARG A 276 9.22 -18.17 -13.37
C ARG A 276 10.47 -18.40 -14.22
N ALA A 277 10.66 -17.63 -15.29
CA ALA A 277 11.83 -17.74 -16.16
C ALA A 277 13.14 -17.47 -15.38
N TYR A 278 13.16 -16.42 -14.56
CA TYR A 278 14.29 -16.09 -13.71
C TYR A 278 14.56 -17.11 -12.59
N ALA A 279 13.51 -17.66 -11.99
CA ALA A 279 13.64 -18.65 -10.93
C ALA A 279 14.11 -20.02 -11.47
N ALA A 280 13.57 -20.47 -12.60
CA ALA A 280 13.95 -21.74 -13.21
C ALA A 280 15.43 -21.81 -13.60
N LYS A 281 16.00 -20.67 -14.04
CA LYS A 281 17.40 -20.57 -14.48
C LYS A 281 18.24 -19.69 -13.56
N SER A 282 17.97 -19.74 -12.24
CA SER A 282 18.57 -18.80 -11.27
C SER A 282 20.09 -18.83 -11.23
N SER A 283 20.72 -19.97 -11.51
CA SER A 283 22.18 -20.14 -11.46
C SER A 283 22.88 -19.92 -12.81
N GLU A 284 22.12 -19.65 -13.88
CA GLU A 284 22.66 -19.48 -15.23
C GLU A 284 22.83 -18.00 -15.61
N THR A 285 23.64 -17.73 -16.63
CA THR A 285 23.64 -16.43 -17.32
C THR A 285 22.50 -16.43 -18.33
N LEU A 286 21.66 -15.39 -18.30
CA LEU A 286 20.47 -15.28 -19.15
C LEU A 286 20.61 -14.13 -20.13
N LYS A 287 20.04 -14.31 -21.32
CA LYS A 287 19.84 -13.23 -22.29
C LYS A 287 18.48 -12.59 -22.06
N THR A 288 18.46 -11.39 -21.49
CA THR A 288 17.25 -10.61 -21.32
C THR A 288 17.07 -9.70 -22.53
N GLY A 289 16.06 -9.99 -23.36
CA GLY A 289 15.70 -9.15 -24.49
C GLY A 289 14.77 -8.01 -24.06
N VAL A 290 15.19 -6.78 -24.33
CA VAL A 290 14.42 -5.58 -24.01
C VAL A 290 14.12 -4.76 -25.26
N VAL A 291 12.96 -4.11 -25.28
CA VAL A 291 12.63 -3.03 -26.22
C VAL A 291 12.95 -1.71 -25.52
N ARG A 292 13.71 -0.85 -26.20
CA ARG A 292 14.09 0.46 -25.66
C ARG A 292 12.89 1.40 -25.68
N ASN A 293 12.84 2.33 -24.74
CA ASN A 293 11.74 3.29 -24.69
C ASN A 293 11.67 4.11 -26.00
N GLY A 294 10.50 4.11 -26.65
CA GLY A 294 10.26 4.83 -27.91
C GLY A 294 10.72 4.12 -29.18
N THR A 295 11.28 2.91 -29.11
CA THR A 295 11.57 2.10 -30.30
C THR A 295 10.43 1.14 -30.63
N PRO A 296 10.30 0.68 -31.89
CA PRO A 296 9.32 -0.35 -32.24
C PRO A 296 9.53 -1.63 -31.43
N ASP A 297 8.43 -2.33 -31.11
CA ASP A 297 8.46 -3.60 -30.36
C ASP A 297 9.26 -4.72 -31.06
N THR A 298 9.55 -4.57 -32.36
CA THR A 298 10.37 -5.52 -33.12
C THR A 298 11.87 -5.34 -32.93
N GLU A 299 12.32 -4.24 -32.32
CA GLU A 299 13.73 -3.94 -32.10
C GLU A 299 14.16 -4.38 -30.70
N ILE A 300 14.53 -5.66 -30.58
CA ILE A 300 14.95 -6.26 -29.31
C ILE A 300 16.48 -6.10 -29.15
N VAL A 301 16.89 -5.54 -28.02
CA VAL A 301 18.28 -5.53 -27.57
C VAL A 301 18.48 -6.66 -26.58
N GLU A 302 19.36 -7.61 -26.89
CA GLU A 302 19.76 -8.67 -25.96
C GLU A 302 20.79 -8.12 -24.96
N ILE A 303 20.52 -8.36 -23.67
CA ILE A 303 21.41 -8.03 -22.57
C ILE A 303 21.77 -9.31 -21.83
N GLU A 304 23.07 -9.64 -21.75
CA GLU A 304 23.54 -10.78 -20.97
C GLU A 304 23.58 -10.42 -19.48
N VAL A 305 22.83 -11.16 -18.68
CA VAL A 305 22.68 -10.95 -17.24
C VAL A 305 23.12 -12.21 -16.51
N LYS A 306 24.24 -12.11 -15.79
CA LYS A 306 24.79 -13.22 -15.01
C LYS A 306 23.85 -13.63 -13.87
N ASN A 307 24.14 -14.77 -13.27
CA ASN A 307 23.49 -15.17 -12.02
C ASN A 307 23.80 -14.18 -10.88
N ASN A 308 22.93 -14.13 -9.88
CA ASN A 308 23.11 -13.30 -8.69
C ASN A 308 23.23 -14.21 -7.45
N PRO A 309 24.45 -14.58 -7.02
CA PRO A 309 24.63 -15.53 -5.92
C PRO A 309 24.05 -15.01 -4.61
N PHE A 310 23.47 -15.91 -3.80
CA PHE A 310 23.05 -15.59 -2.45
C PHE A 310 24.26 -15.24 -1.58
N ARG A 311 24.13 -14.15 -0.83
CA ARG A 311 25.09 -13.69 0.17
C ARG A 311 24.65 -14.18 1.54
N THR A 312 25.54 -14.83 2.28
CA THR A 312 25.21 -15.45 3.57
C THR A 312 26.17 -15.00 4.66
N LEU A 313 25.81 -15.25 5.92
CA LEU A 313 26.75 -15.17 7.05
C LEU A 313 27.36 -16.54 7.38
N GLY A 314 26.91 -17.62 6.72
CA GLY A 314 27.26 -19.01 7.05
C GLY A 314 26.49 -19.60 8.23
N LEU A 315 25.36 -19.01 8.64
CA LEU A 315 24.53 -19.50 9.75
C LEU A 315 23.44 -20.44 9.22
N TRP A 316 23.34 -21.64 9.79
CA TRP A 316 22.22 -22.54 9.59
C TRP A 316 21.30 -22.41 10.80
N MET A 317 20.09 -21.92 10.55
CA MET A 317 19.11 -21.66 11.58
C MET A 317 18.23 -22.88 11.84
N GLU A 318 17.63 -22.93 13.03
CA GLU A 318 16.68 -23.97 13.38
C GLU A 318 15.40 -23.88 12.53
N ILE A 319 14.92 -25.03 12.07
CA ILE A 319 13.62 -25.14 11.41
C ILE A 319 12.51 -25.15 12.48
N GLY A 320 11.57 -24.22 12.37
CA GLY A 320 10.36 -24.22 13.17
C GLY A 320 9.36 -25.29 12.70
N PRO A 321 8.26 -25.50 13.45
CA PRO A 321 7.16 -26.30 12.96
C PRO A 321 6.57 -25.68 11.68
N ILE A 322 5.89 -26.52 10.88
CA ILE A 322 5.08 -26.05 9.75
C ILE A 322 4.01 -25.11 10.30
N GLU A 323 4.04 -23.87 9.85
CA GLU A 323 3.09 -22.81 10.26
C GLU A 323 1.81 -22.90 9.43
N SER A 324 1.93 -23.20 8.13
CA SER A 324 0.81 -23.24 7.20
C SER A 324 1.04 -24.24 6.07
N ILE A 325 -0.07 -24.73 5.52
CA ILE A 325 -0.12 -25.68 4.40
C ILE A 325 -1.15 -25.19 3.40
N GLN A 326 -0.79 -25.18 2.12
CA GLN A 326 -1.72 -24.86 1.03
C GLN A 326 -2.70 -26.01 0.80
N GLN A 327 -3.98 -25.70 0.66
CA GLN A 327 -5.02 -26.67 0.37
C GLN A 327 -4.76 -27.38 -0.96
N GLY A 328 -4.86 -28.71 -0.97
CA GLY A 328 -4.65 -29.51 -2.17
C GLY A 328 -3.19 -29.52 -2.65
N SER A 329 -2.23 -29.06 -1.85
CA SER A 329 -0.80 -29.16 -2.17
C SER A 329 -0.25 -30.58 -2.00
N PRO A 330 0.97 -30.88 -2.48
CA PRO A 330 1.62 -32.16 -2.17
C PRO A 330 1.72 -32.47 -0.67
N ALA A 331 1.96 -31.45 0.16
CA ALA A 331 2.04 -31.63 1.60
C ALA A 331 0.70 -32.00 2.22
N ASP A 332 -0.38 -31.30 1.82
CA ASP A 332 -1.75 -31.61 2.26
C ASP A 332 -2.12 -33.05 1.86
N ARG A 333 -1.91 -33.41 0.59
CA ARG A 333 -2.17 -34.78 0.09
C ARG A 333 -1.34 -35.87 0.78
N ALA A 334 -0.11 -35.55 1.18
CA ALA A 334 0.76 -36.46 1.91
C ALA A 334 0.35 -36.61 3.38
N GLY A 335 -0.53 -35.75 3.91
CA GLY A 335 -0.98 -35.78 5.29
C GLY A 335 -0.02 -35.10 6.28
N LEU A 336 0.80 -34.16 5.79
CA LEU A 336 1.48 -33.20 6.67
C LEU A 336 0.44 -32.31 7.36
N LYS A 337 0.75 -31.86 8.58
CA LYS A 337 -0.13 -31.02 9.39
C LYS A 337 0.60 -29.77 9.86
N VAL A 338 -0.16 -28.69 10.04
CA VAL A 338 0.31 -27.53 10.81
C VAL A 338 0.75 -28.00 12.19
N GLY A 339 1.91 -27.53 12.64
CA GLY A 339 2.56 -27.98 13.87
C GLY A 339 3.61 -29.09 13.69
N ASP A 340 3.62 -29.81 12.56
CA ASP A 340 4.64 -30.84 12.30
C ASP A 340 6.03 -30.20 12.22
N LYS A 341 7.00 -30.74 12.96
CA LYS A 341 8.41 -30.34 12.85
C LYS A 341 9.17 -31.33 11.98
N ILE A 342 9.66 -30.88 10.82
CA ILE A 342 10.45 -31.72 9.91
C ILE A 342 11.81 -32.00 10.54
N THR A 343 12.15 -33.28 10.71
CA THR A 343 13.42 -33.71 11.31
C THR A 343 14.36 -34.33 10.28
N HIS A 344 13.83 -35.10 9.33
CA HIS A 344 14.64 -35.72 8.27
C HIS A 344 13.95 -35.62 6.91
N ILE A 345 14.78 -35.49 5.87
CA ILE A 345 14.35 -35.54 4.47
C ILE A 345 15.32 -36.46 3.75
N ASP A 346 14.81 -37.48 3.06
CA ASP A 346 15.64 -38.45 2.33
C ASP A 346 16.74 -39.10 3.22
N GLY A 347 16.35 -39.42 4.46
CA GLY A 347 17.25 -39.98 5.49
C GLY A 347 18.26 -38.99 6.08
N GLN A 348 18.27 -37.72 5.65
CA GLN A 348 19.22 -36.71 6.12
C GLN A 348 18.59 -35.80 7.18
N ASP A 349 19.30 -35.59 8.29
CA ASP A 349 18.90 -34.69 9.37
C ASP A 349 18.86 -33.23 8.88
N VAL A 350 17.71 -32.59 9.07
CA VAL A 350 17.47 -31.19 8.76
C VAL A 350 18.05 -30.32 9.89
N GLY A 351 19.08 -29.54 9.55
CA GLY A 351 19.86 -28.74 10.49
C GLY A 351 21.30 -29.21 10.67
N LYS A 352 21.58 -30.52 10.52
CA LYS A 352 22.96 -31.05 10.54
C LYS A 352 23.51 -31.36 9.15
N ALA A 353 22.74 -32.06 8.34
CA ALA A 353 23.13 -32.49 6.99
C ALA A 353 22.52 -31.58 5.92
N LEU A 354 21.22 -31.24 6.06
CA LEU A 354 20.51 -30.34 5.16
C LEU A 354 20.32 -28.96 5.80
N ASN A 355 20.62 -27.90 5.05
CA ASN A 355 20.35 -26.54 5.49
C ASN A 355 18.85 -26.21 5.30
N PRO A 356 18.10 -25.87 6.36
CA PRO A 356 16.68 -25.52 6.25
C PRO A 356 16.38 -24.40 5.24
N LEU A 357 17.29 -23.43 5.12
CA LEU A 357 17.16 -22.30 4.20
C LEU A 357 17.27 -22.73 2.71
N ARG A 358 17.79 -23.94 2.44
CA ARG A 358 17.93 -24.49 1.07
C ARG A 358 16.79 -25.44 0.68
N LEU A 359 15.83 -25.71 1.56
CA LEU A 359 14.70 -26.59 1.26
C LEU A 359 13.88 -26.14 0.03
N PRO A 360 13.64 -24.83 -0.23
CA PRO A 360 12.95 -24.41 -1.45
C PRO A 360 13.64 -24.92 -2.72
N ASN A 361 14.97 -24.78 -2.82
CA ASN A 361 15.74 -25.28 -3.96
C ASN A 361 15.80 -26.81 -3.99
N TYR A 362 15.96 -27.45 -2.83
CA TYR A 362 16.05 -28.91 -2.71
C TYR A 362 14.81 -29.60 -3.29
N PHE A 363 13.61 -29.15 -2.89
CA PHE A 363 12.36 -29.77 -3.36
C PHE A 363 12.00 -29.36 -4.78
N SER A 364 12.21 -28.09 -5.14
CA SER A 364 11.95 -27.60 -6.51
C SER A 364 12.80 -28.35 -7.56
N GLY A 365 14.09 -28.59 -7.27
CA GLY A 365 14.99 -29.33 -8.17
C GLY A 365 14.72 -30.83 -8.28
N ARG A 366 13.75 -31.37 -7.54
CA ARG A 366 13.36 -32.78 -7.50
C ARG A 366 11.87 -32.96 -7.76
N ALA A 367 11.28 -32.04 -8.55
CA ALA A 367 9.88 -32.10 -8.93
C ALA A 367 9.52 -33.47 -9.54
N GLY A 368 8.38 -34.02 -9.14
CA GLY A 368 7.91 -35.35 -9.58
C GLY A 368 8.57 -36.55 -8.88
N GLU A 369 9.66 -36.36 -8.14
CA GLU A 369 10.28 -37.44 -7.36
C GLU A 369 9.50 -37.71 -6.07
N THR A 370 9.44 -38.98 -5.65
CA THR A 370 8.91 -39.35 -4.33
C THR A 370 10.01 -39.20 -3.29
N ILE A 371 9.82 -38.30 -2.33
CA ILE A 371 10.80 -37.97 -1.31
C ILE A 371 10.25 -38.34 0.07
N PRO A 372 10.94 -39.22 0.83
CA PRO A 372 10.51 -39.54 2.18
C PRO A 372 10.87 -38.40 3.14
N ILE A 373 9.93 -38.04 4.00
CA ILE A 373 10.05 -37.03 5.04
C ILE A 373 9.66 -37.64 6.39
N VAL A 374 10.44 -37.31 7.41
CA VAL A 374 10.15 -37.65 8.80
C VAL A 374 9.81 -36.38 9.56
N VAL A 375 8.67 -36.39 10.25
CA VAL A 375 8.22 -35.28 11.08
C VAL A 375 7.98 -35.73 12.51
N ASN A 376 8.26 -34.85 13.46
CA ASN A 376 7.77 -34.97 14.82
C ASN A 376 6.43 -34.25 14.91
N ARG A 377 5.39 -35.01 15.27
CA ARG A 377 4.03 -34.51 15.43
C ARG A 377 3.65 -34.51 16.89
N GLU A 378 3.35 -33.33 17.43
CA GLU A 378 2.73 -33.21 18.74
C GLU A 378 1.29 -33.70 18.68
N GLN A 379 0.87 -34.50 19.67
CA GLN A 379 -0.51 -34.90 19.88
C GLN A 379 -0.95 -34.31 21.22
N ASP A 380 -2.17 -33.79 21.32
CA ASP A 380 -2.67 -33.12 22.52
C ASP A 380 -2.47 -34.00 23.78
N GLY A 381 -1.55 -33.59 24.64
CA GLY A 381 -1.26 -34.24 25.93
C GLY A 381 -0.29 -35.44 25.89
N ASP A 382 0.20 -35.86 24.71
CA ASP A 382 1.09 -37.00 24.54
C ASP A 382 2.51 -36.60 24.09
N GLN A 383 3.46 -37.53 24.20
CA GLN A 383 4.83 -37.35 23.69
C GLN A 383 4.82 -37.20 22.16
N PRO A 384 5.69 -36.35 21.58
CA PRO A 384 5.78 -36.19 20.13
C PRO A 384 5.99 -37.54 19.43
N THR A 385 5.15 -37.84 18.45
CA THR A 385 5.23 -39.08 17.66
C THR A 385 5.97 -38.83 16.35
N GLU A 386 6.88 -39.74 15.99
CA GLU A 386 7.56 -39.72 14.70
C GLU A 386 6.61 -40.25 13.62
N VAL A 387 6.44 -39.47 12.54
CA VAL A 387 5.58 -39.84 11.40
C VAL A 387 6.42 -39.83 10.13
N ASN A 388 6.37 -40.93 9.40
CA ASN A 388 7.04 -41.11 8.11
C ASN A 388 6.03 -40.87 6.99
N LEU A 389 6.33 -39.94 6.10
CA LEU A 389 5.46 -39.51 4.99
C LEU A 389 6.26 -39.50 3.69
N ASN A 390 5.57 -39.57 2.56
CA ASN A 390 6.17 -39.40 1.24
C ASN A 390 5.50 -38.21 0.56
N VAL A 391 6.31 -37.28 0.06
CA VAL A 391 5.82 -36.14 -0.73
C VAL A 391 6.31 -36.24 -2.16
N VAL A 392 5.54 -35.66 -3.08
CA VAL A 392 5.92 -35.53 -4.50
C VAL A 392 5.87 -34.05 -4.86
N PRO A 393 7.01 -33.34 -4.90
CA PRO A 393 7.03 -31.91 -5.17
C PRO A 393 6.50 -31.58 -6.56
N LEU A 394 5.80 -30.44 -6.68
CA LEU A 394 5.39 -29.88 -7.96
C LEU A 394 6.57 -29.22 -8.67
N ASP A 395 6.45 -29.12 -10.00
CA ASP A 395 7.31 -28.27 -10.83
C ASP A 395 6.98 -26.79 -10.58
N ASN A 396 7.48 -26.30 -9.45
CA ASN A 396 7.32 -24.92 -9.01
C ASN A 396 8.71 -24.37 -8.64
N PRO A 397 9.25 -23.38 -9.38
CA PRO A 397 10.57 -22.82 -9.12
C PRO A 397 10.73 -22.28 -7.70
N ALA A 398 11.91 -22.52 -7.12
CA ALA A 398 12.24 -22.03 -5.78
C ALA A 398 12.22 -20.49 -5.70
N TRP A 399 11.86 -19.95 -4.54
CA TRP A 399 11.91 -18.51 -4.22
C TRP A 399 11.00 -17.60 -5.05
N LEU A 400 10.01 -18.13 -5.76
CA LEU A 400 8.91 -17.31 -6.32
C LEU A 400 8.14 -16.60 -5.20
N GLU A 401 7.97 -17.28 -4.08
CA GLU A 401 7.33 -16.79 -2.87
C GLU A 401 8.40 -16.48 -1.82
N HIS A 402 8.89 -15.25 -1.81
CA HIS A 402 9.92 -14.82 -0.86
C HIS A 402 9.28 -14.14 0.37
N PRO A 403 9.97 -14.13 1.53
CA PRO A 403 9.48 -13.44 2.73
C PRO A 403 9.35 -11.93 2.50
N VAL A 404 8.11 -11.42 2.47
CA VAL A 404 7.83 -10.00 2.18
C VAL A 404 7.87 -9.12 3.43
N PHE A 405 7.35 -9.63 4.54
CA PHE A 405 7.36 -8.93 5.83
C PHE A 405 8.30 -9.62 6.82
N SER A 406 8.67 -8.91 7.89
CA SER A 406 9.65 -9.38 8.90
C SER A 406 9.37 -10.81 9.38
N ASN A 407 8.13 -11.10 9.74
CA ASN A 407 7.73 -12.40 10.26
C ASN A 407 7.13 -13.35 9.21
N THR A 408 7.14 -13.02 7.91
CA THR A 408 6.59 -13.90 6.86
C THR A 408 7.37 -15.23 6.81
N PRO A 409 6.75 -16.40 7.01
CA PRO A 409 7.45 -17.68 7.01
C PRO A 409 8.12 -17.98 5.66
N LEU A 410 9.14 -18.84 5.68
CA LEU A 410 9.78 -19.33 4.45
C LEU A 410 8.88 -20.37 3.79
N ALA A 411 8.45 -20.10 2.55
CA ALA A 411 7.69 -21.05 1.75
C ALA A 411 8.60 -22.09 1.06
N VAL A 412 8.12 -23.33 1.02
CA VAL A 412 8.53 -24.36 0.07
C VAL A 412 7.36 -24.57 -0.88
N GLY A 413 7.21 -23.65 -1.84
CA GLY A 413 6.06 -23.59 -2.75
C GLY A 413 5.86 -24.85 -3.60
N SER A 414 6.91 -25.65 -3.85
CA SER A 414 6.76 -26.94 -4.55
C SER A 414 6.09 -28.03 -3.69
N LEU A 415 6.07 -27.87 -2.36
CA LEU A 415 5.30 -28.72 -1.45
C LEU A 415 4.01 -28.08 -0.96
N GLY A 416 3.92 -26.74 -1.00
CA GLY A 416 2.83 -25.98 -0.42
C GLY A 416 2.88 -25.92 1.10
N ILE A 417 4.07 -25.78 1.69
CA ILE A 417 4.26 -25.56 3.15
C ILE A 417 5.01 -24.26 3.40
N ALA A 418 4.78 -23.64 4.56
CA ALA A 418 5.62 -22.57 5.05
C ALA A 418 5.97 -22.77 6.54
N PHE A 419 7.19 -22.41 6.92
CA PHE A 419 7.70 -22.52 8.29
C PHE A 419 8.61 -21.35 8.65
N HIS A 420 8.76 -21.08 9.94
CA HIS A 420 9.70 -20.06 10.41
C HIS A 420 11.11 -20.63 10.55
N LEU A 421 12.11 -19.83 10.18
CA LEU A 421 13.49 -20.11 10.56
C LEU A 421 13.77 -19.46 11.90
N ILE A 422 13.84 -20.28 12.95
CA ILE A 422 14.05 -19.82 14.32
C ILE A 422 15.51 -19.38 14.47
N PRO A 423 15.80 -18.19 15.04
CA PRO A 423 17.14 -17.59 15.10
C PRO A 423 18.13 -18.30 16.05
N THR A 424 17.93 -19.59 16.31
CA THR A 424 18.87 -20.48 16.98
C THR A 424 19.81 -21.09 15.95
N VAL A 425 21.12 -20.91 16.14
CA VAL A 425 22.15 -21.42 15.24
C VAL A 425 22.34 -22.92 15.47
N LEU A 426 22.06 -23.75 14.48
CA LEU A 426 22.31 -25.20 14.52
C LEU A 426 23.71 -25.57 14.03
N LYS A 427 24.19 -24.85 13.01
CA LYS A 427 25.50 -25.11 12.39
C LYS A 427 26.07 -23.81 11.83
N VAL A 428 27.40 -23.72 11.86
CA VAL A 428 28.14 -22.61 11.26
C VAL A 428 29.02 -23.16 10.15
N GLU A 429 28.90 -22.60 8.96
CA GLU A 429 29.68 -22.99 7.78
C GLU A 429 31.15 -22.60 7.97
N GLU A 430 32.07 -23.53 7.69
CA GLU A 430 33.50 -23.32 7.84
C GLU A 430 34.02 -22.20 6.92
N GLY A 431 34.87 -21.32 7.44
CA GLY A 431 35.44 -20.19 6.69
C GLY A 431 34.48 -19.02 6.45
N SER A 432 33.22 -19.15 6.88
CA SER A 432 32.22 -18.09 6.79
C SER A 432 32.50 -16.89 7.71
N PRO A 433 31.85 -15.74 7.48
CA PRO A 433 31.90 -14.59 8.39
C PRO A 433 31.53 -14.95 9.83
N ALA A 434 30.48 -15.77 10.03
CA ALA A 434 30.07 -16.21 11.35
C ALA A 434 31.13 -17.10 12.04
N ALA A 435 31.78 -18.00 11.30
CA ALA A 435 32.86 -18.83 11.84
C ALA A 435 34.06 -17.98 12.28
N LYS A 436 34.44 -16.97 11.50
CA LYS A 436 35.53 -16.04 11.83
C LYS A 436 35.22 -15.20 13.08
N ALA A 437 33.96 -14.86 13.28
CA ALA A 437 33.47 -14.17 14.47
C ALA A 437 33.27 -15.08 15.69
N GLY A 438 33.61 -16.38 15.58
CA GLY A 438 33.54 -17.31 16.71
C GLY A 438 32.12 -17.68 17.15
N ILE A 439 31.12 -17.51 16.27
CA ILE A 439 29.75 -17.98 16.51
C ILE A 439 29.76 -19.51 16.48
N LYS A 440 29.07 -20.12 17.45
CA LYS A 440 28.98 -21.57 17.65
C LYS A 440 27.53 -22.05 17.54
N PRO A 441 27.31 -23.36 17.34
CA PRO A 441 26.00 -23.97 17.53
C PRO A 441 25.38 -23.61 18.90
N ASN A 442 24.05 -23.51 18.95
CA ASN A 442 23.21 -23.04 20.05
C ASN A 442 23.31 -21.55 20.38
N ALA A 443 24.06 -20.75 19.62
CA ALA A 443 23.96 -19.31 19.72
C ALA A 443 22.55 -18.85 19.31
N LEU A 444 21.97 -17.91 20.06
CA LEU A 444 20.66 -17.34 19.78
C LEU A 444 20.83 -15.92 19.25
N VAL A 445 20.50 -15.70 17.99
CA VAL A 445 20.52 -14.36 17.39
C VAL A 445 19.35 -13.54 17.96
N LYS A 446 19.67 -12.35 18.48
CA LYS A 446 18.72 -11.44 19.13
C LYS A 446 18.38 -10.23 18.26
N LYS A 447 19.35 -9.74 17.50
CA LYS A 447 19.17 -8.57 16.65
C LYS A 447 20.08 -8.65 15.43
N ILE A 448 19.61 -8.12 14.32
CA ILE A 448 20.41 -7.85 13.14
C ILE A 448 20.18 -6.41 12.70
N LYS A 449 21.25 -5.69 12.40
CA LYS A 449 21.20 -4.37 11.77
C LYS A 449 22.04 -4.36 10.50
N ILE A 450 21.41 -4.03 9.37
CA ILE A 450 22.07 -3.93 8.07
C ILE A 450 22.25 -2.44 7.76
N ARG A 451 23.51 -2.01 7.69
CA ARG A 451 23.89 -0.59 7.60
C ARG A 451 24.49 -0.23 6.27
N TYR A 452 24.53 1.06 5.97
CA TYR A 452 25.34 1.55 4.86
C TYR A 452 26.81 1.13 5.04
N PRO A 453 27.54 0.85 3.95
CA PRO A 453 29.00 0.75 3.98
C PRO A 453 29.63 2.00 4.62
N GLU A 454 30.80 1.87 5.27
CA GLU A 454 31.41 2.91 6.13
C GLU A 454 31.68 4.27 5.45
N ASN A 455 31.57 4.38 4.12
CA ASN A 455 31.76 5.61 3.35
C ASN A 455 30.60 5.90 2.39
N GLU A 456 29.47 5.24 2.58
CA GLU A 456 28.27 5.42 1.75
C GLU A 456 27.13 5.92 2.65
N THR A 457 26.23 6.68 2.05
CA THR A 457 25.10 7.32 2.73
C THR A 457 23.80 6.90 2.08
N GLU A 458 22.68 7.34 2.65
CA GLU A 458 21.38 7.17 2.03
C GLU A 458 21.34 7.71 0.60
N ALA A 459 22.00 8.84 0.31
CA ALA A 459 22.06 9.41 -1.03
C ALA A 459 22.68 8.46 -2.08
N ASP A 460 23.57 7.56 -1.66
CA ASP A 460 24.22 6.58 -2.56
C ASP A 460 23.31 5.38 -2.90
N TRP A 461 22.24 5.20 -2.13
CA TRP A 461 21.35 4.03 -2.16
C TRP A 461 19.86 4.39 -2.19
N ALA A 462 19.51 5.68 -2.23
CA ALA A 462 18.16 6.17 -2.02
C ALA A 462 17.15 5.51 -2.98
N PRO A 463 15.92 5.22 -2.54
CA PRO A 463 15.39 5.34 -1.18
C PRO A 463 15.49 4.02 -0.38
N ILE A 464 16.65 3.36 -0.35
CA ILE A 464 16.84 2.12 0.44
C ILE A 464 17.39 2.47 1.83
N PRO A 465 16.61 2.34 2.92
CA PRO A 465 17.10 2.65 4.27
C PRO A 465 17.91 1.50 4.90
N GLU A 466 18.66 1.84 5.96
CA GLU A 466 19.12 0.86 6.95
C GLU A 466 17.94 0.11 7.56
N VAL A 467 18.13 -1.16 7.87
CA VAL A 467 17.09 -1.99 8.51
C VAL A 467 17.62 -2.61 9.79
N THR A 468 16.76 -2.65 10.80
CA THR A 468 17.02 -3.33 12.07
C THR A 468 15.88 -4.28 12.35
N TYR A 469 16.20 -5.54 12.63
CA TYR A 469 15.24 -6.53 13.09
C TYR A 469 15.67 -7.02 14.47
N GLU A 470 14.75 -6.94 15.41
CA GLU A 470 14.84 -7.62 16.69
C GLU A 470 14.07 -8.93 16.59
N PHE A 471 14.64 -9.99 17.16
CA PHE A 471 14.04 -11.30 17.17
C PHE A 471 13.48 -11.61 18.55
N ASP A 472 12.16 -11.70 18.62
CA ASP A 472 11.37 -11.90 19.83
C ASP A 472 10.12 -12.75 19.51
N ASP A 473 9.15 -12.79 20.42
CA ASP A 473 7.92 -13.57 20.24
C ASP A 473 7.05 -13.07 19.08
N LYS A 474 7.20 -11.80 18.66
CA LYS A 474 6.45 -11.20 17.55
C LYS A 474 7.17 -11.37 16.21
N ASN A 475 8.50 -11.44 16.24
CA ASN A 475 9.34 -11.66 15.07
C ASN A 475 10.31 -12.81 15.30
N LYS A 476 9.85 -14.04 15.05
CA LYS A 476 10.63 -15.26 15.27
C LYS A 476 11.37 -15.75 14.02
N ASN A 477 11.39 -14.97 12.94
CA ASN A 477 11.77 -15.47 11.62
C ASN A 477 13.06 -14.84 11.06
N TRP A 478 14.07 -15.67 10.85
CA TRP A 478 15.31 -15.30 10.20
C TRP A 478 15.20 -15.11 8.68
N ALA A 479 14.17 -15.69 8.03
CA ALA A 479 14.12 -15.76 6.56
C ALA A 479 14.04 -14.38 5.88
N ASN A 480 13.27 -13.44 6.44
CA ASN A 480 13.23 -12.07 5.90
C ASN A 480 14.55 -11.34 6.12
N ALA A 481 15.18 -11.43 7.30
CA ALA A 481 16.51 -10.86 7.52
C ALA A 481 17.56 -11.39 6.52
N PHE A 482 17.47 -12.68 6.17
CA PHE A 482 18.26 -13.25 5.09
C PHE A 482 17.96 -12.62 3.73
N TRP A 483 16.68 -12.44 3.38
CA TRP A 483 16.26 -11.79 2.14
C TRP A 483 16.73 -10.33 2.03
N GLU A 484 16.66 -9.57 3.13
CA GLU A 484 17.07 -8.17 3.17
C GLU A 484 18.56 -7.97 2.88
N MET A 485 19.42 -8.94 3.23
CA MET A 485 20.83 -8.96 2.84
C MET A 485 21.03 -9.13 1.32
N GLN A 486 20.06 -9.71 0.61
CA GLN A 486 20.17 -9.94 -0.84
C GLN A 486 19.84 -8.69 -1.64
N VAL A 487 18.88 -7.91 -1.17
CA VAL A 487 18.48 -6.64 -1.78
C VAL A 487 19.42 -5.48 -1.42
N ARG A 488 20.27 -5.67 -0.39
CA ARG A 488 21.36 -4.76 0.04
C ARG A 488 22.75 -5.40 -0.13
N PRO A 489 23.14 -5.77 -1.36
CA PRO A 489 24.38 -6.47 -1.60
C PRO A 489 25.59 -5.63 -1.17
N GLY A 490 26.47 -6.23 -0.38
CA GLY A 490 27.72 -5.59 0.09
C GLY A 490 27.58 -4.75 1.35
N TRP A 491 26.36 -4.59 1.90
CA TRP A 491 26.16 -3.88 3.15
C TRP A 491 26.66 -4.71 4.35
N PRO A 492 27.41 -4.11 5.29
CA PRO A 492 27.81 -4.79 6.52
C PRO A 492 26.61 -5.06 7.43
N VAL A 493 26.74 -6.12 8.23
CA VAL A 493 25.73 -6.58 9.18
C VAL A 493 26.28 -6.50 10.59
N GLU A 494 25.62 -5.76 11.47
CA GLU A 494 25.83 -5.82 12.92
C GLU A 494 24.89 -6.87 13.50
N LEU A 495 25.46 -7.97 14.03
CA LEU A 495 24.72 -9.10 14.57
C LEU A 495 24.88 -9.14 16.09
N THR A 496 23.77 -9.07 16.82
CA THR A 496 23.74 -9.28 18.27
C THR A 496 23.22 -10.68 18.56
N PHE A 497 23.98 -11.49 19.30
CA PHE A 497 23.61 -12.86 19.64
C PHE A 497 24.01 -13.21 21.08
N SER A 498 23.30 -14.16 21.69
CA SER A 498 23.70 -14.74 22.98
C SER A 498 24.38 -16.08 22.79
N GLN A 499 25.55 -16.26 23.41
CA GLN A 499 26.32 -17.50 23.42
C GLN A 499 27.01 -17.66 24.77
N ASP A 500 27.01 -18.88 25.32
CA ASP A 500 27.64 -19.18 26.61
C ASP A 500 27.20 -18.23 27.76
N GLY A 501 25.92 -17.81 27.74
CA GLY A 501 25.33 -16.88 28.72
C GLY A 501 25.70 -15.40 28.56
N LYS A 502 26.44 -15.03 27.51
CA LYS A 502 26.86 -13.65 27.21
C LYS A 502 26.18 -13.12 25.96
N ILE A 503 25.84 -11.83 25.95
CA ILE A 503 25.40 -11.12 24.75
C ILE A 503 26.65 -10.54 24.06
N ILE A 504 26.81 -10.85 22.79
CA ILE A 504 27.94 -10.46 21.94
C ILE A 504 27.39 -9.71 20.74
N GLU A 505 28.08 -8.66 20.31
CA GLU A 505 27.77 -7.89 19.10
C GLU A 505 28.97 -7.94 18.17
N GLU A 506 28.76 -8.37 16.93
CA GLU A 506 29.81 -8.55 15.93
C GLU A 506 29.42 -7.90 14.61
N LYS A 507 30.40 -7.29 13.95
CA LYS A 507 30.23 -6.74 12.60
C LYS A 507 30.72 -7.76 11.56
N LEU A 508 29.81 -8.21 10.71
CA LEU A 508 30.03 -9.26 9.72
C LEU A 508 29.83 -8.71 8.31
N GLN A 509 30.62 -9.21 7.37
CA GLN A 509 30.44 -8.92 5.95
C GLN A 509 29.77 -10.11 5.26
N PRO A 510 28.53 -9.99 4.75
CA PRO A 510 27.91 -11.05 3.97
C PRO A 510 28.77 -11.46 2.78
N TRP A 511 28.89 -12.76 2.54
CA TRP A 511 29.79 -13.31 1.52
C TRP A 511 29.10 -14.35 0.64
N VAL A 512 29.68 -14.59 -0.52
CA VAL A 512 29.37 -15.74 -1.38
C VAL A 512 30.48 -16.76 -1.14
N ASN A 513 30.12 -18.04 -0.92
CA ASN A 513 31.12 -19.07 -0.68
C ASN A 513 32.00 -19.24 -1.94
N PRO A 514 33.30 -18.90 -1.89
CA PRO A 514 34.18 -18.92 -3.05
C PRO A 514 34.58 -20.35 -3.47
N LYS A 515 34.31 -21.36 -2.63
CA LYS A 515 34.56 -22.77 -2.96
C LYS A 515 33.47 -23.40 -3.84
N GLN A 516 32.31 -22.76 -3.97
CA GLN A 516 31.25 -23.22 -4.87
C GLN A 516 31.58 -22.82 -6.31
N LYS A 517 31.57 -23.80 -7.22
CA LYS A 517 31.72 -23.52 -8.65
C LYS A 517 30.56 -22.64 -9.13
N PRO A 518 30.76 -21.73 -10.10
CA PRO A 518 29.71 -20.84 -10.61
C PRO A 518 28.39 -21.54 -10.97
N GLU A 519 28.47 -22.69 -11.63
CA GLU A 519 27.33 -23.52 -12.02
C GLU A 519 26.62 -24.20 -10.83
N GLU A 520 27.31 -24.33 -9.70
CA GLU A 520 26.80 -24.89 -8.43
C GLU A 520 26.43 -23.77 -7.43
N GLN A 521 26.61 -22.49 -7.81
CA GLN A 521 26.31 -21.36 -6.92
C GLN A 521 24.82 -21.23 -6.71
N TRP A 522 24.45 -21.32 -5.44
CA TRP A 522 23.11 -21.04 -4.98
C TRP A 522 22.78 -19.56 -5.22
N SER A 523 21.83 -19.32 -6.12
CA SER A 523 21.61 -18.00 -6.70
C SER A 523 20.17 -17.53 -6.50
N LEU A 524 20.04 -16.22 -6.28
CA LEU A 524 18.79 -15.50 -6.19
C LEU A 524 18.12 -15.45 -7.58
N PRO A 525 16.81 -15.76 -7.68
CA PRO A 525 16.08 -15.62 -8.94
C PRO A 525 16.14 -14.19 -9.51
N VAL A 526 15.90 -13.18 -8.67
CA VAL A 526 15.87 -11.80 -9.15
C VAL A 526 17.26 -11.30 -9.52
N ARG A 527 17.34 -10.66 -10.70
CA ARG A 527 18.59 -10.16 -11.28
C ARG A 527 18.99 -8.76 -10.81
N GLY A 528 18.17 -8.13 -9.96
CA GLY A 528 18.41 -6.78 -9.44
C GLY A 528 17.87 -5.65 -10.30
N ILE A 529 16.92 -5.94 -11.18
CA ILE A 529 16.17 -4.96 -11.98
C ILE A 529 14.93 -4.52 -11.19
N ARG A 530 14.67 -3.22 -11.14
CA ARG A 530 13.42 -2.68 -10.61
C ARG A 530 12.40 -2.54 -11.72
N LEU A 531 11.17 -2.96 -11.44
CA LEU A 531 10.04 -2.86 -12.38
C LEU A 531 8.95 -2.00 -11.76
N GLN A 532 8.26 -1.23 -12.61
CA GLN A 532 7.15 -0.39 -12.16
C GLN A 532 5.91 -1.26 -11.85
N SER A 533 5.05 -0.78 -10.96
CA SER A 533 3.76 -1.42 -10.69
C SER A 533 2.92 -1.51 -11.97
N LEU A 534 2.20 -2.63 -12.15
CA LEU A 534 1.29 -2.75 -13.28
C LEU A 534 0.13 -1.77 -13.13
N ARG A 535 -0.10 -0.98 -14.18
CA ARG A 535 -1.24 -0.08 -14.29
C ARG A 535 -1.92 -0.28 -15.64
N GLU A 536 -3.24 -0.31 -15.61
CA GLU A 536 -4.09 -0.37 -16.80
C GLU A 536 -5.03 0.83 -16.82
N ILE A 537 -5.29 1.34 -18.03
CA ILE A 537 -6.21 2.46 -18.21
C ILE A 537 -7.64 1.91 -18.16
N GLN A 538 -8.36 2.27 -17.09
CA GLN A 538 -9.80 2.11 -17.01
C GLN A 538 -10.49 3.32 -17.61
N GLN A 539 -11.23 3.11 -18.69
CA GLN A 539 -11.97 4.17 -19.37
C GLN A 539 -13.42 3.75 -19.60
N ALA A 540 -14.36 4.66 -19.36
CA ALA A 540 -15.76 4.46 -19.65
C ALA A 540 -16.06 4.73 -21.14
N ASP A 541 -16.73 3.80 -21.80
CA ASP A 541 -17.16 3.89 -23.19
C ASP A 541 -18.33 4.87 -23.37
N SER A 542 -19.15 5.06 -22.32
CA SER A 542 -20.35 5.90 -22.34
C SER A 542 -20.50 6.75 -21.09
N MET A 543 -21.31 7.81 -21.18
CA MET A 543 -21.63 8.65 -20.02
C MET A 543 -22.40 7.88 -18.94
N GLY A 544 -23.26 6.94 -19.32
CA GLY A 544 -23.99 6.10 -18.36
C GLY A 544 -23.04 5.21 -17.55
N GLN A 545 -22.09 4.57 -18.23
CA GLN A 545 -21.03 3.79 -17.57
C GLN A 545 -20.15 4.68 -16.70
N ALA A 546 -19.75 5.85 -17.17
CA ALA A 546 -18.96 6.82 -16.42
C ALA A 546 -19.66 7.22 -15.11
N LEU A 547 -20.96 7.52 -15.16
CA LEU A 547 -21.77 7.81 -13.97
C LEU A 547 -21.87 6.60 -13.04
N GLY A 548 -22.04 5.39 -13.58
CA GLY A 548 -22.02 4.15 -12.79
C GLY A 548 -20.70 3.95 -12.04
N MET A 549 -19.57 4.14 -12.72
CA MET A 549 -18.24 4.12 -12.11
C MET A 549 -18.08 5.24 -11.09
N GLY A 550 -18.61 6.44 -11.37
CA GLY A 550 -18.62 7.55 -10.42
C GLY A 550 -19.33 7.20 -9.11
N VAL A 551 -20.51 6.59 -9.18
CA VAL A 551 -21.25 6.11 -7.99
C VAL A 551 -20.46 5.04 -7.23
N GLN A 552 -19.87 4.08 -7.95
CA GLN A 552 -19.05 3.02 -7.35
C GLN A 552 -17.85 3.61 -6.61
N TYR A 553 -17.10 4.53 -7.24
CA TYR A 553 -15.94 5.17 -6.64
C TYR A 553 -16.30 6.10 -5.48
N THR A 554 -17.43 6.81 -5.54
CA THR A 554 -17.95 7.58 -4.39
C THR A 554 -18.24 6.67 -3.21
N THR A 555 -18.90 5.54 -3.46
CA THR A 555 -19.23 4.57 -2.41
C THR A 555 -17.97 3.94 -1.81
N ASN A 556 -17.02 3.55 -2.66
CA ASN A 556 -15.74 2.99 -2.22
C ASN A 556 -14.91 4.01 -1.44
N SER A 557 -14.87 5.27 -1.87
CA SER A 557 -14.18 6.34 -1.14
C SER A 557 -14.77 6.53 0.25
N ALA A 558 -16.10 6.58 0.37
CA ALA A 558 -16.78 6.67 1.67
C ALA A 558 -16.46 5.48 2.58
N LYS A 559 -16.43 4.27 2.01
CA LYS A 559 -16.02 3.04 2.71
C LYS A 559 -14.58 3.11 3.22
N ASP A 560 -13.64 3.54 2.38
CA ASP A 560 -12.22 3.66 2.74
C ASP A 560 -12.00 4.69 3.86
N ILE A 561 -12.73 5.82 3.82
CA ILE A 561 -12.71 6.82 4.90
C ILE A 561 -13.26 6.21 6.19
N TYR A 562 -14.38 5.50 6.14
CA TYR A 562 -14.95 4.82 7.30
C TYR A 562 -13.98 3.80 7.92
N LEU A 563 -13.34 2.95 7.10
CA LEU A 563 -12.34 2.00 7.59
C LEU A 563 -11.18 2.70 8.27
N THR A 564 -10.70 3.79 7.67
CA THR A 564 -9.60 4.58 8.24
C THR A 564 -9.98 5.17 9.59
N LEU A 565 -11.17 5.79 9.70
CA LEU A 565 -11.68 6.33 10.96
C LEU A 565 -11.86 5.23 12.02
N ARG A 566 -12.42 4.08 11.64
CA ARG A 566 -12.57 2.92 12.54
C ARG A 566 -11.22 2.40 13.02
N SER A 567 -10.24 2.26 12.13
CA SER A 567 -8.89 1.79 12.48
C SER A 567 -8.14 2.77 13.37
N LEU A 568 -8.33 4.09 13.20
CA LEU A 568 -7.79 5.11 14.10
C LEU A 568 -8.43 5.04 15.49
N ILE A 569 -9.77 4.97 15.57
CA ILE A 569 -10.51 4.93 16.85
C ILE A 569 -10.20 3.63 17.61
N THR A 570 -10.03 2.51 16.91
CA THR A 570 -9.69 1.21 17.51
C THR A 570 -8.21 1.06 17.86
N GLY A 571 -7.37 2.07 17.57
CA GLY A 571 -5.93 2.04 17.83
C GLY A 571 -5.15 1.08 16.92
N ARG A 572 -5.77 0.57 15.86
CA ARG A 572 -5.15 -0.29 14.85
C ARG A 572 -4.20 0.48 13.93
N VAL A 573 -4.44 1.79 13.74
CA VAL A 573 -3.58 2.70 12.98
C VAL A 573 -3.13 3.83 13.90
N SER A 574 -1.84 4.16 13.83
CA SER A 574 -1.29 5.27 14.61
C SER A 574 -1.82 6.61 14.11
N PRO A 575 -2.24 7.54 15.00
CA PRO A 575 -2.59 8.91 14.60
C PRO A 575 -1.45 9.68 13.93
N MET A 576 -0.19 9.23 14.08
CA MET A 576 0.98 9.81 13.39
C MET A 576 0.95 9.59 11.86
N GLU A 577 0.11 8.66 11.38
CA GLU A 577 -0.10 8.42 9.95
C GLU A 577 -1.01 9.48 9.30
N LEU A 578 -1.69 10.33 10.09
CA LEU A 578 -2.54 11.38 9.54
C LEU A 578 -1.74 12.45 8.78
N SER A 579 -2.25 12.86 7.63
CA SER A 579 -1.65 13.89 6.77
C SER A 579 -2.32 15.25 6.99
N GLY A 580 -1.51 16.29 7.15
CA GLY A 580 -1.98 17.66 7.23
C GLY A 580 -2.08 18.37 5.88
N PRO A 581 -2.40 19.68 5.88
CA PRO A 581 -2.58 20.47 4.66
C PRO A 581 -1.34 20.58 3.76
N VAL A 582 -0.13 20.52 4.32
CA VAL A 582 1.12 20.64 3.55
C VAL A 582 1.35 19.36 2.76
N THR A 583 1.18 18.20 3.41
CA THR A 583 1.26 16.90 2.73
C THR A 583 0.19 16.79 1.65
N ILE A 584 -1.06 17.23 1.93
CA ILE A 584 -2.14 17.23 0.93
C ILE A 584 -1.78 18.10 -0.29
N ALA A 585 -1.21 19.29 -0.08
CA ALA A 585 -0.80 20.16 -1.19
C ALA A 585 0.33 19.55 -2.03
N LYS A 586 1.30 18.88 -1.39
CA LYS A 586 2.38 18.15 -2.09
C LYS A 586 1.82 17.02 -2.97
N VAL A 587 0.97 16.18 -2.40
CA VAL A 587 0.30 15.08 -3.13
C VAL A 587 -0.55 15.63 -4.27
N ALA A 588 -1.31 16.71 -4.04
CA ALA A 588 -2.13 17.32 -5.09
C ALA A 588 -1.28 17.81 -6.27
N TYR A 589 -0.11 18.41 -6.00
CA TYR A 589 0.82 18.86 -7.02
C TYR A 589 1.43 17.71 -7.81
N GLU A 590 1.83 16.62 -7.14
CA GLU A 590 2.34 15.39 -7.77
C GLU A 590 1.25 14.75 -8.66
N VAL A 591 0.03 14.61 -8.15
CA VAL A 591 -1.10 14.07 -8.90
C VAL A 591 -1.46 14.94 -10.12
N ALA A 592 -1.39 16.26 -10.00
CA ALA A 592 -1.61 17.17 -11.13
C ALA A 592 -0.55 16.99 -12.23
N HIS A 593 0.65 16.55 -11.88
CA HIS A 593 1.70 16.20 -12.84
C HIS A 593 1.40 14.89 -13.58
N ASP A 594 0.76 13.92 -12.91
CA ASP A 594 0.39 12.63 -13.51
C ASP A 594 -0.74 12.75 -14.55
N GLY A 595 -1.60 13.78 -14.43
CA GLY A 595 -2.59 14.12 -15.45
C GLY A 595 -3.95 14.57 -14.91
N TYR A 596 -4.79 15.06 -15.82
CA TYR A 596 -6.12 15.60 -15.48
C TYR A 596 -7.06 14.55 -14.88
N ALA A 597 -7.01 13.31 -15.36
CA ALA A 597 -7.88 12.25 -14.85
C ALA A 597 -7.55 11.90 -13.39
N GLN A 598 -6.26 11.82 -13.05
CA GLN A 598 -5.77 11.56 -11.70
C GLN A 598 -6.09 12.74 -10.78
N LEU A 599 -5.95 13.99 -11.25
CA LEU A 599 -6.37 15.17 -10.50
C LEU A 599 -7.87 15.14 -10.19
N LEU A 600 -8.72 14.80 -11.17
CA LEU A 600 -10.17 14.65 -10.94
C LEU A 600 -10.48 13.53 -9.94
N LEU A 601 -9.81 12.38 -10.02
CA LEU A 601 -9.94 11.34 -9.00
C LEU A 601 -9.59 11.85 -7.60
N PHE A 602 -8.47 12.56 -7.48
CA PHE A 602 -8.02 13.11 -6.21
C PHE A 602 -8.98 14.15 -5.65
N LEU A 603 -9.47 15.07 -6.48
CA LEU A 603 -10.50 16.03 -6.09
C LEU A 603 -11.82 15.35 -5.73
N GLY A 604 -12.17 14.26 -6.44
CA GLY A 604 -13.34 13.44 -6.13
C GLY A 604 -13.23 12.81 -4.75
N PHE A 605 -12.07 12.22 -4.44
CA PHE A 605 -11.77 11.68 -3.13
C PHE A 605 -11.83 12.75 -2.04
N LEU A 606 -11.21 13.92 -2.23
CA LEU A 606 -11.26 15.02 -1.28
C LEU A 606 -12.69 15.55 -1.06
N SER A 607 -13.50 15.63 -2.11
CA SER A 607 -14.89 16.07 -2.01
C SER A 607 -15.71 15.08 -1.18
N VAL A 608 -15.59 13.78 -1.41
CA VAL A 608 -16.24 12.75 -0.57
C VAL A 608 -15.70 12.77 0.86
N ASN A 609 -14.39 12.97 1.04
CA ASN A 609 -13.77 13.09 2.36
C ASN A 609 -14.34 14.26 3.16
N LEU A 610 -14.44 15.44 2.53
CA LEU A 610 -15.04 16.63 3.14
C LEU A 610 -16.51 16.39 3.51
N ALA A 611 -17.28 15.69 2.66
CA ALA A 611 -18.66 15.30 2.98
C ALA A 611 -18.73 14.40 4.22
N VAL A 612 -17.92 13.34 4.28
CA VAL A 612 -17.94 12.38 5.40
C VAL A 612 -17.48 13.05 6.70
N LEU A 613 -16.41 13.86 6.65
CA LEU A 613 -15.90 14.58 7.81
C LEU A 613 -16.88 15.65 8.29
N ASN A 614 -17.46 16.45 7.39
CA ASN A 614 -18.45 17.47 7.77
C ASN A 614 -19.73 16.86 8.35
N PHE A 615 -20.04 15.61 8.00
CA PHE A 615 -21.19 14.89 8.57
C PHE A 615 -20.92 14.32 9.97
N LEU A 616 -19.68 14.36 10.48
CA LEU A 616 -19.39 13.93 11.84
C LEU A 616 -20.13 14.81 12.87
N PRO A 617 -20.55 14.24 14.02
CA PRO A 617 -21.30 14.96 15.05
C PRO A 617 -20.38 15.89 15.89
N ILE A 618 -19.65 16.78 15.21
CA ILE A 618 -18.74 17.76 15.80
C ILE A 618 -19.42 19.13 15.69
N PRO A 619 -19.66 19.86 16.79
CA PRO A 619 -20.46 21.09 16.81
C PRO A 619 -20.10 22.22 15.83
N VAL A 620 -18.86 22.26 15.33
CA VAL A 620 -18.38 23.26 14.34
C VAL A 620 -18.61 22.81 12.89
N LEU A 621 -18.98 21.54 12.69
CA LEU A 621 -19.28 20.96 11.39
C LEU A 621 -20.79 20.82 11.20
N ASP A 622 -21.21 20.67 9.95
CA ASP A 622 -22.61 20.47 9.55
C ASP A 622 -23.33 19.38 10.36
N GLY A 623 -22.65 18.25 10.58
CA GLY A 623 -23.17 17.13 11.37
C GLY A 623 -23.41 17.47 12.84
N GLY A 624 -22.63 18.39 13.42
CA GLY A 624 -22.88 18.91 14.76
C GLY A 624 -24.18 19.73 14.83
N HIS A 625 -24.38 20.63 13.88
CA HIS A 625 -25.65 21.37 13.77
C HIS A 625 -26.83 20.44 13.53
N MET A 626 -26.64 19.37 12.74
CA MET A 626 -27.64 18.33 12.52
C MET A 626 -28.08 17.66 13.84
N VAL A 627 -27.14 17.35 14.73
CA VAL A 627 -27.46 16.75 16.06
C VAL A 627 -28.37 17.69 16.87
N PHE A 628 -28.07 18.98 16.91
CA PHE A 628 -28.88 19.96 17.63
C PHE A 628 -30.27 20.15 17.02
N LEU A 629 -30.38 20.11 15.69
CA LEU A 629 -31.66 20.17 15.00
C LEU A 629 -32.50 18.90 15.20
N CYS A 630 -31.88 17.72 15.18
CA CYS A 630 -32.54 16.46 15.55
C CYS A 630 -33.09 16.53 16.98
N TRP A 631 -32.29 17.04 17.92
CA TRP A 631 -32.73 17.27 19.29
C TRP A 631 -33.93 18.24 19.35
N GLU A 632 -33.85 19.39 18.66
CA GLU A 632 -34.94 20.36 18.61
C GLU A 632 -36.21 19.76 18.00
N GLY A 633 -36.08 18.97 16.93
CA GLY A 633 -37.21 18.29 16.27
C GLY A 633 -37.91 17.28 17.17
N ILE A 634 -37.14 16.50 17.96
CA ILE A 634 -37.67 15.51 18.90
C ILE A 634 -38.29 16.18 20.12
N THR A 635 -37.57 17.11 20.75
CA THR A 635 -37.98 17.73 22.01
C THR A 635 -38.95 18.89 21.82
N ARG A 636 -39.09 19.40 20.59
CA ARG A 636 -39.80 20.63 20.23
C ARG A 636 -39.32 21.86 21.02
N LYS A 637 -38.10 21.80 21.57
CA LYS A 637 -37.48 22.86 22.36
C LYS A 637 -36.11 23.18 21.79
N ARG A 638 -35.80 24.47 21.66
CA ARG A 638 -34.46 24.90 21.26
C ARG A 638 -33.45 24.49 22.34
N PRO A 639 -32.27 23.97 21.95
CA PRO A 639 -31.17 23.75 22.88
C PRO A 639 -30.86 25.03 23.66
N ASN A 640 -30.47 24.88 24.91
CA ASN A 640 -30.02 26.02 25.71
C ASN A 640 -28.80 26.66 25.02
N GLU A 641 -28.86 27.97 24.79
CA GLU A 641 -27.80 28.72 24.12
C GLU A 641 -26.44 28.50 24.77
N LYS A 642 -26.38 28.45 26.11
CA LYS A 642 -25.13 28.18 26.84
C LYS A 642 -24.53 26.81 26.48
N VAL A 643 -25.37 25.81 26.26
CA VAL A 643 -24.95 24.46 25.88
C VAL A 643 -24.46 24.45 24.44
N LEU A 644 -25.18 25.12 23.54
CA LEU A 644 -24.78 25.23 22.13
C LEU A 644 -23.43 25.95 22.00
N THR A 645 -23.28 27.13 22.60
CA THR A 645 -22.04 27.89 22.59
C THR A 645 -20.88 27.12 23.21
N ALA A 646 -21.08 26.46 24.36
CA ALA A 646 -20.05 25.63 24.98
C ALA A 646 -19.65 24.46 24.08
N ALA A 647 -20.61 23.78 23.46
CA ALA A 647 -20.35 22.68 22.53
C ALA A 647 -19.58 23.17 21.29
N THR A 648 -19.95 24.31 20.72
CA THR A 648 -19.23 24.94 19.59
C THR A 648 -17.79 25.27 19.97
N TYR A 649 -17.53 25.86 21.14
CA TYR A 649 -16.16 26.12 21.59
C TYR A 649 -15.36 24.84 21.81
N VAL A 650 -15.95 23.80 22.41
CA VAL A 650 -15.29 22.49 22.58
C VAL A 650 -14.96 21.88 21.22
N GLY A 651 -15.90 21.90 20.28
CA GLY A 651 -15.70 21.45 18.91
C GLY A 651 -14.60 22.24 18.20
N MET A 652 -14.56 23.56 18.39
CA MET A 652 -13.55 24.44 17.79
C MET A 652 -12.16 24.15 18.34
N ILE A 653 -12.03 24.03 19.67
CA ILE A 653 -10.77 23.64 20.32
C ILE A 653 -10.31 22.28 19.81
N PHE A 654 -11.22 21.32 19.66
CA PHE A 654 -10.90 20.01 19.11
C PHE A 654 -10.39 20.07 17.67
N VAL A 655 -11.12 20.74 16.77
CA VAL A 655 -10.74 20.86 15.34
C VAL A 655 -9.45 21.66 15.18
N LEU A 656 -9.29 22.79 15.87
CA LEU A 656 -8.06 23.57 15.83
C LEU A 656 -6.87 22.80 16.44
N GLY A 657 -7.11 22.06 17.52
CA GLY A 657 -6.10 21.20 18.13
C GLY A 657 -5.64 20.10 17.17
N LEU A 658 -6.58 19.44 16.49
CA LEU A 658 -6.28 18.46 15.44
C LEU A 658 -5.51 19.09 14.28
N MET A 659 -5.91 20.29 13.84
CA MET A 659 -5.23 21.02 12.76
C MET A 659 -3.78 21.36 13.13
N ILE A 660 -3.55 21.85 14.36
CA ILE A 660 -2.20 22.12 14.89
C ILE A 660 -1.39 20.81 14.96
N PHE A 661 -2.02 19.72 15.42
CA PHE A 661 -1.37 18.42 15.51
C PHE A 661 -0.92 17.88 14.15
N VAL A 662 -1.81 17.85 13.14
CA VAL A 662 -1.43 17.36 11.80
C VAL A 662 -0.46 18.30 11.10
N LEU A 663 -0.52 19.61 11.35
CA LEU A 663 0.47 20.57 10.86
C LEU A 663 1.84 20.33 11.53
N TYR A 664 1.86 20.00 12.82
CA TYR A 664 3.08 19.61 13.51
C TYR A 664 3.68 18.33 12.90
N LEU A 665 2.85 17.32 12.62
CA LEU A 665 3.30 16.10 11.92
C LEU A 665 3.91 16.41 10.55
N ASP A 666 3.23 17.23 9.76
CA ASP A 666 3.70 17.66 8.43
C ASP A 666 5.06 18.37 8.51
N ILE A 667 5.20 19.37 9.40
CA ILE A 667 6.40 20.23 9.45
C ILE A 667 7.58 19.53 10.13
N PHE A 668 7.36 18.88 11.26
CA PHE A 668 8.45 18.41 12.11
C PHE A 668 8.78 16.93 11.92
N LEU A 669 7.81 16.12 11.53
CA LEU A 669 8.01 14.68 11.34
C LEU A 669 8.25 14.31 9.89
N ARG A 670 7.66 15.04 8.92
CA ARG A 670 7.68 14.67 7.49
C ARG A 670 8.46 15.62 6.58
N ALA A 671 8.45 16.93 6.85
CA ALA A 671 9.19 17.88 6.01
C ALA A 671 10.69 17.95 6.34
N LEU A 672 11.10 17.40 7.50
CA LEU A 672 12.50 17.30 7.95
C LEU A 672 13.09 15.88 7.80
N SER A 673 12.26 14.90 7.39
CA SER A 673 12.66 13.55 7.00
C SER A 673 12.72 13.44 5.49
#